data_AF-A0A9E5PU31-F1
#
_entry.id   AF-A0A9E5PU31-F1
#
_cell.length_a   1.000
_cell.length_b   1.000
_cell.length_c   1.000
_cell.angle_alpha   90.00
_cell.angle_beta   90.00
_cell.angle_gamma   90.00
#
_symmetry.space_group_name_H-M   'P 1'
#
loop_
_entity.id
_entity.type
_entity.pdbx_description
1 polymer ?
#
loop_
_entity_poly.entity_id
_entity_poly.type
_entity_poly.pdbx_seq_one_letter_code
_entity_poly.pdbx_strand_id
1 'polypeptide(L)'
;MARKRKGDSVSVLGVVLVGLVALVASVPVEVWLFVGGVVLAFFAYRYFKAKPSSEPPETQPMPQSKATPRPRARALKSSDMDEPVSVTSTAAASPSTDTSEYRLPAAPKGFGNATWLGAGQPVNVAGFSIPGGLIYVGTRLKTPSGDNDPCLIDPSLSVSKSGDYTERQMGYWPSYGAISSSARGAYLKWLAGGRQDPSADIGYVFLFFYGLERRAILDASSDAAARAEWPVIAEELRRLLDIYGQKSGSFRRYAVELLNWVSTVEHPERLYEKAVPSFPRSLELPLYVRHALGIAAVDGVPVPAGLALAWARLEPGVVLRTPAIRCPEQFDALFVQKYEQQFGAGMVLPRNRTKLKLVYRPASAGFRGYNDLRLTFGEVPDVSVLTGPVKKLQDLVDATSKELESYSRFVGKSVTGKNSLEGLLQLPPTLWPEQAQKALQQLKARMGEGMVAMPFQDLLNALGATTAFTKDKTLSLARTLESANVGFEPDVLAGAKTPKPEEKVVLFALPPSEQLSRTNGPYLAAALTLQLASAVATSDGEFGIKEMGHLRETVLSWTHLTPGQKRRLLAHLRLLMQAPASLTALKKKFEPLELNVRETIAAFMATVAQSDGEVSPGEVKMLEKVYKALGVDSKKVFSDVHAVAAGTKPTAAAVAKVEESGFKLDPARIAALQKDTEKVSALLANIFTDTDEPAVAVAEPVEAETEAEPSEASAGLLGLDEAHTSLARMMLSRPEWSRAELLDVAADLDLMLDGALEHINEAAFEAHDMALFEGEDPVTVNTEILDKVEA
;
A
#
# COMPACT_ATOMS: atom_id res chain seq x y z
N MET A 1 -10.05 -47.18 33.59
CA MET A 1 -9.74 -47.66 32.22
C MET A 1 -8.22 -47.71 32.05
N ALA A 2 -7.70 -48.47 31.09
CA ALA A 2 -6.27 -48.82 31.06
C ALA A 2 -5.36 -47.72 30.51
N ARG A 3 -4.17 -47.54 31.12
CA ARG A 3 -3.05 -46.80 30.53
C ARG A 3 -2.49 -47.57 29.32
N LYS A 4 -2.15 -46.88 28.24
CA LYS A 4 -1.37 -47.44 27.12
C LYS A 4 -0.20 -46.51 26.80
N ARG A 5 1.03 -47.04 26.83
CA ARG A 5 2.24 -46.31 26.40
C ARG A 5 2.24 -46.18 24.87
N LYS A 6 2.62 -45.02 24.34
CA LYS A 6 3.33 -44.95 23.04
C LYS A 6 4.82 -45.22 23.32
N GLY A 7 5.53 -45.73 22.32
CA GLY A 7 6.98 -45.85 22.32
C GLY A 7 7.51 -45.31 21.00
N ASP A 8 8.78 -44.92 20.99
CA ASP A 8 9.41 -44.27 19.85
C ASP A 8 9.63 -45.22 18.68
N SER A 9 9.32 -44.74 17.49
CA SER A 9 9.65 -45.38 16.23
C SER A 9 10.62 -44.50 15.45
N VAL A 10 11.92 -44.65 15.73
CA VAL A 10 12.98 -43.98 14.96
C VAL A 10 12.84 -44.39 13.50
N SER A 11 12.74 -43.42 12.59
CA SER A 11 12.46 -43.66 11.18
C SER A 11 13.67 -44.27 10.46
N VAL A 12 13.56 -45.57 10.14
CA VAL A 12 14.59 -46.37 9.44
C VAL A 12 15.10 -45.69 8.16
N LEU A 13 14.26 -44.88 7.50
CA LEU A 13 14.59 -44.11 6.30
C LEU A 13 15.82 -43.20 6.46
N GLY A 14 16.00 -42.57 7.63
CA GLY A 14 17.14 -41.68 7.89
C GLY A 14 18.48 -42.41 7.92
N VAL A 15 18.51 -43.63 8.45
CA VAL A 15 19.71 -44.47 8.51
C VAL A 15 20.13 -44.94 7.12
N VAL A 16 19.15 -45.26 6.26
CA VAL A 16 19.43 -45.62 4.85
C VAL A 16 20.01 -44.42 4.09
N LEU A 17 19.46 -43.22 4.26
CA LEU A 17 19.93 -42.03 3.56
C LEU A 17 21.38 -41.66 3.95
N VAL A 18 21.71 -41.67 5.25
CA VAL A 18 23.07 -41.44 5.74
C VAL A 18 24.05 -42.52 5.26
N GLY A 19 23.62 -43.79 5.22
CA GLY A 19 24.42 -44.88 4.66
C GLY A 19 24.73 -44.70 3.17
N LEU A 20 23.77 -44.17 2.39
CA LEU A 20 23.94 -43.92 0.96
C LEU A 20 24.92 -42.76 0.69
N VAL A 21 24.83 -41.67 1.47
CA VAL A 21 25.79 -40.56 1.41
C VAL A 21 27.20 -41.01 1.81
N ALA A 22 27.34 -41.82 2.85
CA ALA A 22 28.63 -42.38 3.27
C ALA A 22 29.24 -43.31 2.19
N LEU A 23 28.41 -44.06 1.45
CA LEU A 23 28.87 -44.93 0.38
C LEU A 23 29.31 -44.16 -0.87
N VAL A 24 28.65 -43.03 -1.19
CA VAL A 24 29.10 -42.09 -2.23
C VAL A 24 30.43 -41.42 -1.84
N ALA A 25 30.56 -41.00 -0.57
CA ALA A 25 31.78 -40.36 -0.04
C ALA A 25 32.99 -41.31 0.08
N SER A 26 32.78 -42.63 0.00
CA SER A 26 33.84 -43.64 0.02
C SER A 26 34.46 -43.95 -1.35
N VAL A 27 33.91 -43.38 -2.43
CA VAL A 27 34.43 -43.55 -3.80
C VAL A 27 35.62 -42.61 -4.02
N PRO A 28 36.82 -43.12 -4.38
CA PRO A 28 38.01 -42.28 -4.59
C PRO A 28 37.80 -41.22 -5.70
N VAL A 29 38.42 -40.06 -5.54
CA VAL A 29 38.26 -38.91 -6.44
C VAL A 29 38.71 -39.24 -7.88
N GLU A 30 39.70 -40.11 -8.03
CA GLU A 30 40.18 -40.61 -9.32
C GLU A 30 39.08 -41.33 -10.11
N VAL A 31 38.15 -42.01 -9.43
CA VAL A 31 37.00 -42.69 -10.06
C VAL A 31 35.99 -41.66 -10.57
N TRP A 32 35.72 -40.61 -9.80
CA TRP A 32 34.86 -39.51 -10.24
C TRP A 32 35.46 -38.73 -11.42
N LEU A 33 36.76 -38.47 -11.39
CA LEU A 33 37.50 -37.87 -12.52
C LEU A 33 37.49 -38.78 -13.76
N PHE A 34 37.63 -40.09 -13.59
CA PHE A 34 37.53 -41.05 -14.70
C PHE A 34 36.12 -41.09 -15.31
N VAL A 35 35.07 -41.16 -14.49
CA VAL A 35 33.68 -41.13 -14.96
C VAL A 35 33.36 -39.81 -15.67
N GLY A 36 33.74 -38.67 -15.08
CA GLY A 36 33.59 -37.36 -15.72
C GLY A 36 34.34 -37.25 -17.05
N GLY A 37 35.58 -37.77 -17.10
CA GLY A 37 36.38 -37.83 -18.33
C GLY A 37 35.77 -38.72 -19.42
N VAL A 38 35.18 -39.86 -19.06
CA VAL A 38 34.48 -40.74 -20.01
C VAL A 38 33.19 -40.09 -20.53
N VAL A 39 32.45 -39.37 -19.68
CA VAL A 39 31.25 -38.61 -20.10
C VAL A 39 31.66 -37.45 -21.04
N LEU A 40 32.67 -36.67 -20.69
CA LEU A 40 33.22 -35.61 -21.56
C LEU A 40 33.72 -36.17 -22.90
N ALA A 41 34.42 -37.30 -22.90
CA ALA A 41 34.87 -37.97 -24.13
C ALA A 41 33.70 -38.46 -25.00
N PHE A 42 32.61 -38.95 -24.39
CA PHE A 42 31.40 -39.35 -25.10
C PHE A 42 30.67 -38.15 -25.74
N PHE A 43 30.53 -37.04 -25.03
CA PHE A 43 29.95 -35.81 -25.58
C PHE A 43 30.85 -35.16 -26.65
N ALA A 44 32.17 -35.14 -26.45
CA ALA A 44 33.11 -34.69 -27.47
C ALA A 44 33.04 -35.57 -28.74
N TYR A 45 32.98 -36.91 -28.59
CA TYR A 45 32.81 -37.82 -29.72
C TYR A 45 31.47 -37.59 -30.46
N ARG A 46 30.38 -37.35 -29.73
CA ARG A 46 29.08 -36.93 -30.30
C ARG A 46 29.20 -35.62 -31.09
N TYR A 47 29.88 -34.62 -30.54
CA TYR A 47 30.04 -33.30 -31.15
C TYR A 47 30.91 -33.33 -32.42
N PHE A 48 32.08 -33.96 -32.37
CA PHE A 48 32.98 -34.07 -33.53
C PHE A 48 32.41 -34.93 -34.66
N LYS A 49 31.53 -35.90 -34.35
CA LYS A 49 30.82 -36.71 -35.36
C LYS A 49 29.63 -35.99 -36.01
N ALA A 50 29.27 -34.79 -35.54
CA ALA A 50 28.13 -34.02 -36.03
C ALA A 50 28.47 -32.89 -37.03
N LYS A 51 29.76 -32.59 -37.27
CA LYS A 51 30.18 -31.61 -38.29
C LYS A 51 30.61 -32.30 -39.59
N PRO A 52 30.02 -31.97 -40.75
CA PRO A 52 30.56 -32.37 -42.05
C PRO A 52 31.88 -31.61 -42.32
N SER A 53 32.82 -32.28 -43.00
CA SER A 53 34.07 -31.62 -43.43
C SER A 53 33.81 -30.62 -44.55
N SER A 54 34.60 -29.54 -44.60
CA SER A 54 34.62 -28.58 -45.70
C SER A 54 36.02 -28.53 -46.31
N GLU A 55 36.08 -28.73 -47.63
CA GLU A 55 37.32 -28.59 -48.42
C GLU A 55 37.39 -27.20 -49.09
N PRO A 56 38.60 -26.69 -49.38
CA PRO A 56 38.80 -25.34 -49.92
C PRO A 56 38.49 -25.22 -51.43
N PRO A 57 38.29 -24.00 -51.97
CA PRO A 57 37.82 -23.78 -53.34
C PRO A 57 38.93 -23.66 -54.40
N GLU A 58 38.62 -24.06 -55.63
CA GLU A 58 39.39 -23.73 -56.84
C GLU A 58 38.45 -23.26 -58.00
N THR A 59 38.97 -22.86 -59.17
CA THR A 59 38.45 -21.67 -59.87
C THR A 59 37.84 -21.84 -61.29
N GLN A 60 36.62 -21.28 -61.45
CA GLN A 60 36.05 -20.64 -62.68
C GLN A 60 35.89 -21.48 -63.98
N PRO A 61 35.25 -20.98 -65.07
CA PRO A 61 34.39 -19.79 -65.25
C PRO A 61 32.96 -20.09 -65.76
N MET A 62 32.11 -19.06 -65.90
CA MET A 62 30.81 -19.11 -66.62
C MET A 62 30.96 -18.94 -68.15
N PRO A 63 29.96 -19.39 -68.93
CA PRO A 63 29.31 -18.43 -69.85
C PRO A 63 27.76 -18.47 -69.86
N GLN A 64 27.20 -17.42 -70.47
CA GLN A 64 25.77 -17.02 -70.49
C GLN A 64 24.85 -17.92 -71.34
N SER A 65 23.54 -17.97 -71.02
CA SER A 65 22.49 -17.99 -72.06
C SER A 65 21.11 -17.49 -71.55
N LYS A 66 20.19 -17.22 -72.49
CA LYS A 66 18.96 -16.43 -72.34
C LYS A 66 17.71 -17.28 -72.05
N ALA A 67 16.63 -16.62 -71.60
CA ALA A 67 15.34 -17.21 -71.28
C ALA A 67 14.45 -17.54 -72.51
N THR A 68 13.50 -18.48 -72.34
CA THR A 68 12.06 -18.34 -72.70
C THR A 68 11.21 -19.53 -72.18
N PRO A 69 9.87 -19.39 -72.02
CA PRO A 69 9.03 -20.32 -71.24
C PRO A 69 8.24 -21.36 -72.09
N ARG A 70 7.61 -22.35 -71.43
CA ARG A 70 6.74 -23.38 -72.05
C ARG A 70 5.74 -24.00 -71.01
N PRO A 71 4.71 -24.78 -71.40
CA PRO A 71 3.39 -24.21 -71.71
C PRO A 71 2.21 -24.88 -70.94
N ARG A 72 0.98 -24.77 -71.47
CA ARG A 72 -0.29 -25.05 -70.77
C ARG A 72 -1.06 -26.27 -71.33
N ALA A 73 -1.65 -27.05 -70.42
CA ALA A 73 -2.91 -27.82 -70.52
C ALA A 73 -3.04 -29.19 -71.25
N ARG A 74 -3.93 -30.03 -70.64
CA ARG A 74 -4.79 -31.10 -71.21
C ARG A 74 -4.12 -32.47 -71.52
N ALA A 75 -4.81 -33.63 -71.50
CA ALA A 75 -6.26 -33.91 -71.38
C ALA A 75 -6.63 -35.37 -70.98
N LEU A 76 -7.89 -35.59 -70.51
CA LEU A 76 -8.73 -36.84 -70.60
C LEU A 76 -8.24 -38.09 -69.81
N LYS A 77 -9.01 -39.16 -69.48
CA LYS A 77 -10.45 -39.61 -69.45
C LYS A 77 -10.47 -40.85 -68.48
N SER A 78 -11.55 -41.49 -68.00
CA SER A 78 -12.98 -41.20 -67.70
C SER A 78 -13.64 -42.51 -67.13
N SER A 79 -14.94 -42.61 -66.84
CA SER A 79 -16.00 -41.59 -66.73
C SER A 79 -16.63 -41.53 -65.32
N ASP A 80 -17.69 -42.19 -64.85
CA ASP A 80 -18.84 -42.98 -65.36
C ASP A 80 -19.93 -42.92 -64.25
N MET A 81 -21.26 -42.99 -64.45
CA MET A 81 -22.10 -43.23 -65.64
C MET A 81 -23.52 -42.58 -65.44
N ASP A 82 -24.49 -43.00 -66.26
CA ASP A 82 -25.97 -42.81 -66.22
C ASP A 82 -26.61 -41.47 -66.65
N GLU A 83 -27.59 -41.62 -67.55
CA GLU A 83 -28.45 -40.60 -68.17
C GLU A 83 -29.86 -41.23 -68.30
N PRO A 84 -30.97 -40.45 -68.42
CA PRO A 84 -31.50 -40.29 -69.79
C PRO A 84 -32.25 -38.97 -70.10
N VAL A 85 -32.02 -38.49 -71.33
CA VAL A 85 -33.03 -38.04 -72.34
C VAL A 85 -34.20 -37.12 -71.91
N SER A 86 -34.28 -35.96 -72.58
CA SER A 86 -35.41 -35.00 -72.49
C SER A 86 -36.63 -35.37 -73.35
N VAL A 87 -37.83 -34.95 -72.91
CA VAL A 87 -39.06 -34.94 -73.73
C VAL A 87 -39.64 -33.53 -73.75
N THR A 88 -40.06 -33.04 -74.92
CA THR A 88 -40.68 -31.72 -75.09
C THR A 88 -42.20 -31.83 -75.07
N SER A 89 -42.90 -30.91 -74.40
CA SER A 89 -44.36 -30.75 -74.51
C SER A 89 -44.77 -29.28 -74.40
N THR A 90 -45.83 -28.89 -75.10
CA THR A 90 -46.23 -27.49 -75.32
C THR A 90 -47.45 -27.08 -74.50
N ALA A 91 -47.30 -26.00 -73.73
CA ALA A 91 -48.29 -24.98 -73.35
C ALA A 91 -49.78 -25.38 -73.14
N ALA A 92 -50.22 -25.38 -71.87
CA ALA A 92 -51.54 -24.84 -71.48
C ALA A 92 -51.60 -24.54 -69.96
N ALA A 93 -52.25 -23.43 -69.60
CA ALA A 93 -52.82 -23.04 -68.28
C ALA A 93 -51.96 -23.13 -66.97
N SER A 94 -51.99 -22.04 -66.20
CA SER A 94 -51.49 -21.93 -64.81
C SER A 94 -52.52 -22.50 -63.79
N PRO A 95 -52.16 -22.79 -62.52
CA PRO A 95 -51.82 -21.74 -61.55
C PRO A 95 -50.65 -22.02 -60.57
N SER A 96 -49.87 -20.98 -60.32
CA SER A 96 -49.11 -20.64 -59.08
C SER A 96 -48.61 -21.72 -58.11
N THR A 97 -47.29 -21.89 -58.05
CA THR A 97 -46.54 -22.10 -56.79
C THR A 97 -45.15 -21.47 -56.89
N ASP A 98 -44.74 -20.71 -55.87
CA ASP A 98 -43.40 -20.10 -55.82
C ASP A 98 -42.31 -21.14 -55.56
N THR A 99 -41.31 -21.22 -56.43
CA THR A 99 -40.00 -21.82 -56.15
C THR A 99 -38.96 -20.72 -56.01
N SER A 100 -38.60 -20.39 -54.78
CA SER A 100 -37.65 -19.32 -54.48
C SER A 100 -36.21 -19.72 -54.84
N GLU A 101 -35.68 -19.17 -55.94
CA GLU A 101 -34.24 -19.19 -56.22
C GLU A 101 -33.46 -18.64 -55.01
N TYR A 102 -32.55 -19.43 -54.45
CA TYR A 102 -31.71 -18.99 -53.34
C TYR A 102 -30.58 -18.06 -53.82
N ARG A 103 -30.96 -16.86 -54.28
CA ARG A 103 -30.00 -15.81 -54.63
C ARG A 103 -29.23 -15.38 -53.39
N LEU A 104 -27.90 -15.54 -53.43
CA LEU A 104 -27.01 -14.76 -52.58
C LEU A 104 -27.39 -13.27 -52.74
N PRO A 105 -27.64 -12.53 -51.64
CA PRO A 105 -27.98 -11.12 -51.74
C PRO A 105 -26.81 -10.37 -52.38
N ALA A 106 -27.12 -9.53 -53.37
CA ALA A 106 -26.10 -8.68 -53.98
C ALA A 106 -25.48 -7.76 -52.91
N ALA A 107 -24.15 -7.62 -52.93
CA ALA A 107 -23.42 -6.84 -51.93
C ALA A 107 -24.03 -5.42 -51.83
N PRO A 108 -24.37 -4.94 -50.60
CA PRO A 108 -25.12 -3.70 -50.45
C PRO A 108 -24.38 -2.50 -51.03
N LYS A 109 -25.07 -1.76 -51.91
CA LYS A 109 -24.51 -0.57 -52.59
C LYS A 109 -24.17 0.51 -51.58
N GLY A 110 -22.88 0.75 -51.36
CA GLY A 110 -22.35 1.81 -50.48
C GLY A 110 -20.97 1.51 -49.90
N PHE A 111 -20.64 0.24 -49.68
CA PHE A 111 -19.42 -0.16 -48.97
C PHE A 111 -18.18 -0.22 -49.89
N GLY A 112 -17.58 0.95 -50.14
CA GLY A 112 -16.28 1.10 -50.78
C GLY A 112 -15.12 1.01 -49.78
N ASN A 113 -14.22 2.00 -49.81
CA ASN A 113 -13.23 2.21 -48.75
C ASN A 113 -13.92 2.26 -47.37
N ALA A 114 -13.25 1.75 -46.35
CA ALA A 114 -13.79 1.68 -45.01
C ALA A 114 -13.94 3.06 -44.37
N THR A 115 -15.01 3.22 -43.62
CA THR A 115 -15.27 4.40 -42.80
C THR A 115 -15.04 4.04 -41.33
N TRP A 116 -14.30 4.89 -40.62
CA TRP A 116 -14.23 4.83 -39.16
C TRP A 116 -15.54 5.36 -38.56
N LEU A 117 -16.08 4.62 -37.59
CA LEU A 117 -17.24 5.03 -36.81
C LEU A 117 -16.76 5.39 -35.40
N GLY A 118 -16.90 6.64 -35.01
CA GLY A 118 -16.49 7.14 -33.70
C GLY A 118 -17.32 6.57 -32.54
N ALA A 119 -16.92 6.83 -31.29
CA ALA A 119 -17.64 6.34 -30.12
C ALA A 119 -19.12 6.74 -30.14
N GLY A 120 -20.00 5.79 -29.83
CA GLY A 120 -21.45 5.99 -29.81
C GLY A 120 -22.12 6.17 -31.18
N GLN A 121 -21.39 6.05 -32.29
CA GLN A 121 -21.98 6.06 -33.64
C GLN A 121 -22.53 4.65 -33.97
N PRO A 122 -23.86 4.50 -34.17
CA PRO A 122 -24.46 3.19 -34.38
C PRO A 122 -24.36 2.73 -35.84
N VAL A 123 -24.22 1.42 -36.04
CA VAL A 123 -24.24 0.80 -37.39
C VAL A 123 -24.97 -0.54 -37.37
N ASN A 124 -25.61 -0.88 -38.50
CA ASN A 124 -26.22 -2.18 -38.72
C ASN A 124 -25.36 -2.99 -39.70
N VAL A 125 -24.83 -4.14 -39.27
CA VAL A 125 -24.02 -5.05 -40.09
C VAL A 125 -24.62 -6.46 -40.05
N ALA A 126 -24.96 -7.02 -41.22
CA ALA A 126 -25.56 -8.35 -41.37
C ALA A 126 -26.84 -8.62 -40.51
N GLY A 127 -27.52 -7.57 -40.05
CA GLY A 127 -28.69 -7.64 -39.18
C GLY A 127 -28.39 -7.51 -37.67
N PHE A 128 -27.13 -7.33 -37.28
CA PHE A 128 -26.73 -6.94 -35.93
C PHE A 128 -26.65 -5.41 -35.83
N SER A 129 -27.29 -4.83 -34.81
CA SER A 129 -27.19 -3.41 -34.47
C SER A 129 -26.07 -3.22 -33.45
N ILE A 130 -25.02 -2.47 -33.82
CA ILE A 130 -23.86 -2.19 -32.99
C ILE A 130 -23.94 -0.72 -32.57
N PRO A 131 -24.24 -0.40 -31.30
CA PRO A 131 -24.46 0.98 -30.86
C PRO A 131 -23.17 1.74 -30.50
N GLY A 132 -22.09 1.03 -30.15
CA GLY A 132 -20.93 1.62 -29.47
C GLY A 132 -19.87 2.26 -30.37
N GLY A 133 -19.93 2.06 -31.70
CA GLY A 133 -18.90 2.51 -32.63
C GLY A 133 -17.48 2.02 -32.27
N LEU A 134 -16.46 2.85 -32.52
CA LEU A 134 -15.03 2.55 -32.43
C LEU A 134 -14.56 1.42 -33.36
N ILE A 135 -15.10 1.37 -34.58
CA ILE A 135 -14.87 0.29 -35.56
C ILE A 135 -14.75 0.83 -36.99
N TYR A 136 -14.03 0.10 -37.85
CA TYR A 136 -13.98 0.36 -39.29
C TYR A 136 -14.94 -0.58 -40.03
N VAL A 137 -15.77 -0.02 -40.92
CA VAL A 137 -16.74 -0.79 -41.73
C VAL A 137 -16.58 -0.46 -43.22
N GLY A 138 -16.42 -1.47 -44.07
CA GLY A 138 -16.31 -1.33 -45.54
C GLY A 138 -15.58 -2.51 -46.20
N THR A 139 -15.35 -2.45 -47.51
CA THR A 139 -14.69 -3.56 -48.27
C THR A 139 -13.19 -3.37 -48.46
N ARG A 140 -12.64 -2.19 -48.11
CA ARG A 140 -11.21 -1.89 -48.27
C ARG A 140 -10.65 -0.97 -47.20
N LEU A 141 -9.64 -1.44 -46.47
CA LEU A 141 -8.87 -0.66 -45.50
C LEU A 141 -7.42 -1.13 -45.56
N LYS A 142 -6.54 -0.33 -46.19
CA LYS A 142 -5.17 -0.80 -46.47
C LYS A 142 -4.27 -0.77 -45.24
N THR A 143 -3.51 -1.85 -45.07
CA THR A 143 -2.29 -1.89 -44.25
C THR A 143 -1.11 -1.24 -45.00
N PRO A 144 0.02 -0.94 -44.32
CA PRO A 144 1.28 -0.58 -44.96
C PRO A 144 1.86 -1.70 -45.85
N SER A 145 1.56 -2.99 -45.58
CA SER A 145 1.86 -4.10 -46.51
C SER A 145 1.01 -4.10 -47.79
N GLY A 146 -0.11 -3.35 -47.80
CA GLY A 146 -1.02 -3.21 -48.94
C GLY A 146 -2.25 -4.12 -48.92
N ASP A 147 -2.31 -5.05 -47.96
CA ASP A 147 -3.43 -5.96 -47.67
C ASP A 147 -4.63 -5.22 -47.04
N ASN A 148 -5.74 -5.93 -46.82
CA ASN A 148 -6.83 -5.44 -45.97
C ASN A 148 -6.52 -5.66 -44.49
N ASP A 149 -6.79 -4.66 -43.66
CA ASP A 149 -6.50 -4.65 -42.23
C ASP A 149 -7.28 -5.73 -41.44
N PRO A 150 -6.65 -6.46 -40.50
CA PRO A 150 -7.30 -7.44 -39.64
C PRO A 150 -8.57 -6.95 -38.91
N CYS A 151 -8.67 -5.66 -38.58
CA CYS A 151 -9.83 -5.10 -37.86
C CYS A 151 -11.05 -4.82 -38.77
N LEU A 152 -10.91 -4.91 -40.10
CA LEU A 152 -11.94 -4.43 -41.02
C LEU A 152 -13.20 -5.30 -41.01
N ILE A 153 -14.32 -4.73 -40.53
CA ILE A 153 -15.64 -5.35 -40.66
C ILE A 153 -16.14 -5.17 -42.10
N ASP A 154 -15.98 -6.22 -42.90
CA ASP A 154 -16.46 -6.28 -44.30
C ASP A 154 -17.91 -6.80 -44.38
N PRO A 155 -18.89 -5.95 -44.79
CA PRO A 155 -20.30 -6.37 -44.89
C PRO A 155 -20.63 -7.23 -46.12
N SER A 156 -19.68 -7.46 -47.02
CA SER A 156 -19.86 -8.30 -48.21
C SER A 156 -19.63 -9.80 -47.94
N LEU A 157 -18.99 -10.15 -46.82
CA LEU A 157 -18.66 -11.52 -46.46
C LEU A 157 -19.80 -12.21 -45.69
N SER A 158 -20.17 -13.43 -46.07
CA SER A 158 -21.31 -14.19 -45.51
C SER A 158 -21.22 -14.39 -43.99
N VAL A 159 -22.20 -13.91 -43.22
CA VAL A 159 -22.27 -14.00 -41.74
C VAL A 159 -23.36 -14.99 -41.31
N SER A 160 -23.09 -15.81 -40.28
CA SER A 160 -24.09 -16.67 -39.64
C SER A 160 -24.79 -15.95 -38.48
N LYS A 161 -26.04 -16.36 -38.17
CA LYS A 161 -26.77 -15.93 -36.97
C LYS A 161 -26.52 -16.82 -35.75
N SER A 162 -25.87 -17.97 -35.93
CA SER A 162 -25.72 -19.02 -34.91
C SER A 162 -24.37 -19.02 -34.17
N GLY A 163 -23.65 -17.90 -34.16
CA GLY A 163 -22.31 -17.82 -33.57
C GLY A 163 -22.35 -17.64 -32.05
N ASP A 164 -21.54 -18.43 -31.33
CA ASP A 164 -21.22 -18.17 -29.93
C ASP A 164 -19.84 -17.49 -29.78
N TYR A 165 -19.80 -16.40 -29.00
CA TYR A 165 -18.57 -15.64 -28.78
C TYR A 165 -17.77 -16.13 -27.56
N THR A 166 -18.31 -17.05 -26.77
CA THR A 166 -17.60 -17.69 -25.65
C THR A 166 -16.70 -18.83 -26.11
N GLU A 167 -17.00 -19.40 -27.28
CA GLU A 167 -16.21 -20.44 -27.92
C GLU A 167 -15.05 -19.88 -28.75
N ARG A 168 -13.88 -20.51 -28.66
CA ARG A 168 -12.69 -20.18 -29.45
C ARG A 168 -12.83 -20.68 -30.88
N GLN A 169 -13.28 -19.79 -31.79
CA GLN A 169 -13.47 -20.11 -33.21
C GLN A 169 -12.33 -19.60 -34.13
N MET A 170 -11.17 -19.21 -33.58
CA MET A 170 -10.07 -18.59 -34.35
C MET A 170 -8.66 -18.88 -33.81
N GLY A 171 -7.66 -18.64 -34.67
CA GLY A 171 -6.23 -18.72 -34.37
C GLY A 171 -5.70 -17.53 -33.56
N TYR A 172 -4.40 -17.54 -33.25
CA TYR A 172 -3.75 -16.57 -32.35
C TYR A 172 -3.71 -15.13 -32.90
N TRP A 173 -3.53 -14.96 -34.21
CA TRP A 173 -3.64 -13.68 -34.92
C TRP A 173 -4.87 -13.71 -35.85
N PRO A 174 -6.08 -13.39 -35.34
CA PRO A 174 -7.28 -13.37 -36.17
C PRO A 174 -7.30 -12.17 -37.12
N SER A 175 -8.07 -12.31 -38.21
CA SER A 175 -8.43 -11.21 -39.12
C SER A 175 -9.89 -11.41 -39.51
N TYR A 176 -10.71 -10.36 -39.43
CA TYR A 176 -12.14 -10.47 -39.74
C TYR A 176 -12.36 -11.10 -41.13
N GLY A 177 -11.60 -10.67 -42.14
CA GLY A 177 -11.71 -11.21 -43.50
C GLY A 177 -11.35 -12.70 -43.64
N ALA A 178 -10.58 -13.27 -42.70
CA ALA A 178 -10.13 -14.66 -42.73
C ALA A 178 -10.95 -15.62 -41.85
N ILE A 179 -11.70 -15.11 -40.87
CA ILE A 179 -12.49 -15.96 -39.95
C ILE A 179 -13.84 -16.41 -40.54
N SER A 180 -14.35 -17.52 -40.01
CA SER A 180 -15.54 -18.21 -40.49
C SER A 180 -16.81 -17.34 -40.40
N SER A 181 -17.85 -17.70 -41.15
CA SER A 181 -19.17 -17.06 -41.07
C SER A 181 -19.78 -17.13 -39.66
N SER A 182 -19.51 -18.22 -38.92
CA SER A 182 -19.90 -18.40 -37.52
C SER A 182 -19.15 -17.43 -36.59
N ALA A 183 -17.82 -17.37 -36.71
CA ALA A 183 -16.98 -16.48 -35.90
C ALA A 183 -17.31 -14.99 -36.16
N ARG A 184 -17.61 -14.61 -37.41
CA ARG A 184 -18.06 -13.23 -37.70
C ARG A 184 -19.45 -12.93 -37.13
N GLY A 185 -20.35 -13.93 -37.10
CA GLY A 185 -21.62 -13.81 -36.38
C GLY A 185 -21.44 -13.61 -34.88
N ALA A 186 -20.55 -14.40 -34.26
CA ALA A 186 -20.19 -14.29 -32.86
C ALA A 186 -19.57 -12.92 -32.52
N TYR A 187 -18.63 -12.44 -33.33
CA TYR A 187 -18.01 -11.12 -33.16
C TYR A 187 -19.03 -9.98 -33.23
N LEU A 188 -19.90 -9.96 -34.23
CA LEU A 188 -20.95 -8.94 -34.38
C LEU A 188 -22.00 -9.03 -33.25
N LYS A 189 -22.30 -10.23 -32.74
CA LYS A 189 -23.14 -10.45 -31.55
C LYS A 189 -22.50 -9.86 -30.29
N TRP A 190 -21.19 -10.02 -30.09
CA TRP A 190 -20.46 -9.44 -28.96
C TRP A 190 -20.34 -7.90 -29.04
N LEU A 191 -20.10 -7.35 -30.23
CA LEU A 191 -20.13 -5.90 -30.47
C LEU A 191 -21.53 -5.31 -30.22
N ALA A 192 -22.59 -5.98 -30.68
CA ALA A 192 -23.99 -5.59 -30.41
C ALA A 192 -24.34 -5.69 -28.91
N GLY A 193 -23.77 -6.67 -28.21
CA GLY A 193 -23.86 -6.83 -26.74
C GLY A 193 -23.06 -5.80 -25.93
N GLY A 194 -22.49 -4.77 -26.55
CA GLY A 194 -21.81 -3.67 -25.86
C GLY A 194 -20.39 -3.97 -25.37
N ARG A 195 -19.73 -5.03 -25.89
CA ARG A 195 -18.32 -5.35 -25.56
C ARG A 195 -18.06 -5.49 -24.05
N GLN A 196 -19.00 -6.11 -23.31
CA GLN A 196 -18.99 -6.12 -21.84
C GLN A 196 -19.08 -7.50 -21.19
N ASP A 197 -19.27 -8.58 -21.96
CA ASP A 197 -19.43 -9.93 -21.43
C ASP A 197 -18.04 -10.56 -21.12
N PRO A 198 -17.69 -10.83 -19.85
CA PRO A 198 -16.37 -11.38 -19.50
C PRO A 198 -16.14 -12.80 -20.02
N SER A 199 -17.21 -13.53 -20.39
CA SER A 199 -17.11 -14.91 -20.88
C SER A 199 -16.56 -15.01 -22.32
N ALA A 200 -16.62 -13.94 -23.11
CA ALA A 200 -16.18 -13.90 -24.51
C ALA A 200 -14.71 -14.31 -24.72
N ASP A 201 -14.43 -15.09 -25.78
CA ASP A 201 -13.08 -15.49 -26.18
C ASP A 201 -12.24 -14.26 -26.54
N ILE A 202 -10.97 -14.26 -26.10
CA ILE A 202 -10.10 -13.09 -26.17
C ILE A 202 -9.77 -12.69 -27.62
N GLY A 203 -9.86 -13.60 -28.59
CA GLY A 203 -9.66 -13.28 -30.00
C GLY A 203 -10.68 -12.26 -30.55
N TYR A 204 -11.91 -12.24 -30.01
CA TYR A 204 -12.91 -11.21 -30.37
C TYR A 204 -12.53 -9.85 -29.79
N VAL A 205 -11.97 -9.82 -28.57
CA VAL A 205 -11.45 -8.59 -27.94
C VAL A 205 -10.24 -8.06 -28.74
N PHE A 206 -9.33 -8.94 -29.17
CA PHE A 206 -8.21 -8.59 -30.05
C PHE A 206 -8.64 -8.02 -31.41
N LEU A 207 -9.62 -8.64 -32.09
CA LEU A 207 -10.16 -8.11 -33.36
C LEU A 207 -10.68 -6.67 -33.25
N PHE A 208 -11.28 -6.31 -32.11
CA PHE A 208 -11.69 -4.94 -31.82
C PHE A 208 -10.52 -4.03 -31.43
N PHE A 209 -9.62 -4.52 -30.58
CA PHE A 209 -8.39 -3.81 -30.18
C PHE A 209 -7.54 -3.39 -31.37
N TYR A 210 -7.40 -4.23 -32.41
CA TYR A 210 -6.68 -3.88 -33.65
C TYR A 210 -7.24 -2.62 -34.33
N GLY A 211 -8.54 -2.33 -34.19
CA GLY A 211 -9.15 -1.10 -34.69
C GLY A 211 -8.75 0.13 -33.86
N LEU A 212 -8.72 0.00 -32.54
CA LEU A 212 -8.22 1.05 -31.63
C LEU A 212 -6.73 1.34 -31.88
N GLU A 213 -5.93 0.29 -31.99
CA GLU A 213 -4.49 0.32 -32.25
C GLU A 213 -4.18 1.01 -33.59
N ARG A 214 -4.89 0.63 -34.65
CA ARG A 214 -4.83 1.32 -35.95
C ARG A 214 -5.15 2.81 -35.81
N ARG A 215 -6.28 3.15 -35.18
CA ARG A 215 -6.77 4.53 -35.07
C ARG A 215 -5.76 5.40 -34.30
N ALA A 216 -5.24 4.86 -33.21
CA ALA A 216 -4.30 5.52 -32.31
C ALA A 216 -2.89 5.76 -32.89
N ILE A 217 -2.46 4.96 -33.89
CA ILE A 217 -1.09 4.99 -34.40
C ILE A 217 -1.05 5.28 -35.91
N LEU A 218 -1.62 4.42 -36.76
CA LEU A 218 -1.54 4.57 -38.21
C LEU A 218 -2.33 5.80 -38.69
N ASP A 219 -3.59 5.91 -38.30
CA ASP A 219 -4.42 7.06 -38.69
C ASP A 219 -3.90 8.35 -38.00
N ALA A 220 -3.70 8.33 -36.69
CA ALA A 220 -3.23 9.49 -35.91
C ALA A 220 -1.81 9.99 -36.24
N SER A 221 -1.01 9.25 -37.02
CA SER A 221 0.25 9.75 -37.60
C SER A 221 0.02 10.94 -38.54
N SER A 222 -1.10 10.95 -39.27
CA SER A 222 -1.38 11.88 -40.38
C SER A 222 -2.74 12.58 -40.29
N ASP A 223 -3.71 12.02 -39.54
CA ASP A 223 -5.01 12.63 -39.24
C ASP A 223 -5.04 13.23 -37.82
N ALA A 224 -5.20 14.54 -37.73
CA ALA A 224 -5.37 15.23 -36.45
C ALA A 224 -6.70 14.90 -35.75
N ALA A 225 -7.75 14.52 -36.49
CA ALA A 225 -9.02 14.10 -35.91
C ALA A 225 -8.89 12.72 -35.24
N ALA A 226 -8.18 11.76 -35.86
CA ALA A 226 -7.80 10.50 -35.22
C ALA A 226 -7.00 10.71 -33.91
N ARG A 227 -6.08 11.67 -33.90
CA ARG A 227 -5.31 12.02 -32.70
C ARG A 227 -6.17 12.63 -31.60
N ALA A 228 -7.18 13.42 -31.95
CA ALA A 228 -8.14 13.98 -31.00
C ALA A 228 -9.04 12.91 -30.32
N GLU A 229 -9.12 11.69 -30.86
CA GLU A 229 -9.84 10.56 -30.26
C GLU A 229 -9.02 9.81 -29.20
N TRP A 230 -7.71 10.09 -29.03
CA TRP A 230 -6.84 9.42 -28.06
C TRP A 230 -7.43 9.34 -26.63
N PRO A 231 -8.06 10.39 -26.05
CA PRO A 231 -8.69 10.30 -24.73
C PRO A 231 -9.83 9.27 -24.66
N VAL A 232 -10.63 9.16 -25.73
CA VAL A 232 -11.76 8.22 -25.83
C VAL A 232 -11.27 6.79 -26.01
N ILE A 233 -10.19 6.60 -26.80
CA ILE A 233 -9.50 5.32 -26.93
C ILE A 233 -8.91 4.91 -25.57
N ALA A 234 -8.33 5.85 -24.81
CA ALA A 234 -7.77 5.59 -23.49
C ALA A 234 -8.84 5.23 -22.43
N GLU A 235 -10.07 5.71 -22.57
CA GLU A 235 -11.21 5.30 -21.73
C GLU A 235 -11.67 3.88 -22.07
N GLU A 236 -11.89 3.56 -23.34
CA GLU A 236 -12.28 2.22 -23.79
C GLU A 236 -11.20 1.16 -23.46
N LEU A 237 -9.91 1.50 -23.56
CA LEU A 237 -8.82 0.60 -23.17
C LEU A 237 -8.83 0.28 -21.67
N ARG A 238 -9.09 1.26 -20.80
CA ARG A 238 -9.28 1.00 -19.35
C ARG A 238 -10.49 0.09 -19.11
N ARG A 239 -11.63 0.40 -19.73
CA ARG A 239 -12.85 -0.41 -19.65
C ARG A 239 -12.64 -1.86 -20.10
N LEU A 240 -11.85 -2.10 -21.15
CA LEU A 240 -11.50 -3.45 -21.60
C LEU A 240 -10.48 -4.13 -20.68
N LEU A 241 -9.52 -3.40 -20.12
CA LEU A 241 -8.56 -3.93 -19.14
C LEU A 241 -9.26 -4.39 -17.86
N ASP A 242 -10.24 -3.63 -17.37
CA ASP A 242 -11.02 -3.98 -16.17
C ASP A 242 -11.85 -5.26 -16.36
N ILE A 243 -12.33 -5.52 -17.59
CA ILE A 243 -13.20 -6.68 -17.90
C ILE A 243 -12.38 -7.91 -18.34
N TYR A 244 -11.32 -7.72 -19.12
CA TYR A 244 -10.59 -8.80 -19.81
C TYR A 244 -9.11 -8.93 -19.41
N GLY A 245 -8.52 -7.94 -18.74
CA GLY A 245 -7.08 -7.91 -18.43
C GLY A 245 -6.61 -9.01 -17.46
N GLN A 246 -7.50 -9.56 -16.62
CA GLN A 246 -7.19 -10.73 -15.78
C GLN A 246 -7.39 -12.07 -16.51
N LYS A 247 -8.06 -12.06 -17.67
CA LYS A 247 -8.34 -13.27 -18.47
C LYS A 247 -7.21 -13.63 -19.44
N SER A 248 -6.36 -12.66 -19.78
CA SER A 248 -5.26 -12.84 -20.73
C SER A 248 -4.13 -11.85 -20.45
N GLY A 249 -2.97 -12.37 -20.01
CA GLY A 249 -1.75 -11.58 -19.82
C GLY A 249 -1.29 -10.88 -21.10
N SER A 250 -1.35 -11.57 -22.26
CA SER A 250 -1.00 -10.96 -23.55
C SER A 250 -1.93 -9.81 -23.94
N PHE A 251 -3.26 -9.95 -23.74
CA PHE A 251 -4.18 -8.82 -23.96
C PHE A 251 -3.87 -7.66 -23.01
N ARG A 252 -3.63 -7.95 -21.72
CA ARG A 252 -3.25 -6.94 -20.72
C ARG A 252 -1.97 -6.21 -21.13
N ARG A 253 -0.93 -6.90 -21.61
CA ARG A 253 0.32 -6.30 -22.08
C ARG A 253 0.06 -5.32 -23.23
N TYR A 254 -0.50 -5.77 -24.35
CA TYR A 254 -0.73 -4.91 -25.52
C TYR A 254 -1.70 -3.75 -25.23
N ALA A 255 -2.75 -3.97 -24.42
CA ALA A 255 -3.67 -2.91 -24.03
C ALA A 255 -3.04 -1.88 -23.07
N VAL A 256 -2.09 -2.29 -22.22
CA VAL A 256 -1.30 -1.36 -21.39
C VAL A 256 -0.24 -0.62 -22.21
N GLU A 257 0.44 -1.27 -23.16
CA GLU A 257 1.34 -0.59 -24.10
C GLU A 257 0.58 0.47 -24.92
N LEU A 258 -0.61 0.14 -25.44
CA LEU A 258 -1.39 1.11 -26.22
C LEU A 258 -1.95 2.21 -25.32
N LEU A 259 -2.37 1.89 -24.10
CA LEU A 259 -2.80 2.88 -23.11
C LEU A 259 -1.66 3.82 -22.74
N ASN A 260 -0.41 3.35 -22.66
CA ASN A 260 0.77 4.19 -22.48
C ASN A 260 0.97 5.13 -23.67
N TRP A 261 0.86 4.63 -24.91
CA TRP A 261 0.91 5.45 -26.13
C TRP A 261 -0.17 6.54 -26.11
N VAL A 262 -1.46 6.17 -26.05
CA VAL A 262 -2.58 7.13 -26.11
C VAL A 262 -2.77 7.97 -24.85
N SER A 263 -2.05 7.70 -23.75
CA SER A 263 -2.04 8.59 -22.58
C SER A 263 -1.00 9.71 -22.69
N THR A 264 -0.14 9.73 -23.72
CA THR A 264 0.79 10.85 -24.00
C THR A 264 0.13 12.00 -24.79
N VAL A 265 -1.17 12.22 -24.59
CA VAL A 265 -1.94 13.27 -25.31
C VAL A 265 -1.39 14.65 -24.97
N GLU A 266 -0.75 15.25 -25.97
CA GLU A 266 0.01 16.50 -25.86
C GLU A 266 1.18 16.40 -24.87
N HIS A 267 2.14 17.31 -25.01
CA HIS A 267 3.28 17.42 -24.08
C HIS A 267 3.16 18.77 -23.38
N PRO A 268 2.24 18.91 -22.40
CA PRO A 268 2.22 20.11 -21.59
C PRO A 268 3.58 20.19 -20.88
N GLU A 269 4.26 21.33 -21.00
CA GLU A 269 5.60 21.58 -20.45
C GLU A 269 5.72 21.28 -18.94
N ARG A 270 4.58 21.13 -18.25
CA ARG A 270 4.47 20.81 -16.84
C ARG A 270 3.50 19.66 -16.58
N LEU A 271 3.78 18.50 -17.17
CA LEU A 271 2.98 17.28 -16.93
C LEU A 271 2.96 16.90 -15.44
N TYR A 272 4.00 17.27 -14.67
CA TYR A 272 4.07 17.09 -13.22
C TYR A 272 3.04 17.91 -12.41
N GLU A 273 2.45 18.97 -12.97
CA GLU A 273 1.34 19.73 -12.36
C GLU A 273 -0.04 19.06 -12.58
N LYS A 274 -0.11 17.96 -13.34
CA LYS A 274 -1.38 17.33 -13.73
C LYS A 274 -1.71 16.13 -12.85
N ALA A 275 -3.01 15.87 -12.69
CA ALA A 275 -3.48 14.66 -12.01
C ALA A 275 -3.14 13.42 -12.85
N VAL A 276 -2.40 12.48 -12.27
CA VAL A 276 -1.98 11.25 -12.96
C VAL A 276 -3.21 10.38 -13.27
N PRO A 277 -3.44 9.98 -14.53
CA PRO A 277 -4.53 9.07 -14.89
C PRO A 277 -4.42 7.70 -14.20
N SER A 278 -5.52 6.96 -14.14
CA SER A 278 -5.47 5.56 -13.70
C SER A 278 -4.67 4.70 -14.68
N PHE A 279 -3.76 3.89 -14.15
CA PHE A 279 -3.00 2.85 -14.85
C PHE A 279 -2.97 1.58 -13.99
N PRO A 280 -3.02 0.37 -14.58
CA PRO A 280 -2.70 -0.85 -13.87
C PRO A 280 -1.18 -0.97 -13.65
N ARG A 281 -0.76 -1.77 -12.67
CA ARG A 281 0.67 -2.11 -12.48
C ARG A 281 1.14 -3.08 -13.57
N SER A 282 2.37 -2.87 -14.05
CA SER A 282 3.06 -3.57 -15.14
C SER A 282 4.51 -3.92 -14.74
N LEU A 283 5.27 -4.58 -15.61
CA LEU A 283 6.73 -4.77 -15.44
C LEU A 283 7.54 -3.48 -15.61
N GLU A 284 6.95 -2.45 -16.24
CA GLU A 284 7.51 -1.11 -16.38
C GLU A 284 6.66 -0.06 -15.66
N LEU A 285 7.28 1.05 -15.27
CA LEU A 285 6.59 2.26 -14.84
C LEU A 285 5.88 2.92 -16.05
N PRO A 286 4.57 3.26 -15.95
CA PRO A 286 3.83 3.86 -17.06
C PRO A 286 4.48 5.13 -17.62
N LEU A 287 4.48 5.25 -18.95
CA LEU A 287 5.21 6.29 -19.69
C LEU A 287 4.78 7.70 -19.28
N TYR A 288 3.51 7.90 -18.94
CA TYR A 288 3.00 9.16 -18.40
C TYR A 288 3.77 9.60 -17.14
N VAL A 289 4.03 8.66 -16.22
CA VAL A 289 4.73 8.93 -14.96
C VAL A 289 6.21 9.18 -15.22
N ARG A 290 6.85 8.35 -16.05
CA ARG A 290 8.25 8.58 -16.50
C ARG A 290 8.43 9.96 -17.14
N HIS A 291 7.52 10.35 -18.04
CA HIS A 291 7.56 11.65 -18.71
C HIS A 291 7.36 12.81 -17.71
N ALA A 292 6.39 12.71 -16.79
CA ALA A 292 6.15 13.74 -15.78
C ALA A 292 7.35 13.93 -14.83
N LEU A 293 7.96 12.83 -14.38
CA LEU A 293 9.16 12.87 -13.53
C LEU A 293 10.40 13.35 -14.29
N GLY A 294 10.58 12.94 -15.56
CA GLY A 294 11.67 13.39 -16.43
C GLY A 294 11.60 14.89 -16.72
N ILE A 295 10.41 15.43 -16.99
CA ILE A 295 10.20 16.89 -17.10
C ILE A 295 10.55 17.57 -15.77
N ALA A 296 10.09 17.05 -14.62
CA ALA A 296 10.43 17.63 -13.32
C ALA A 296 11.94 17.67 -13.05
N ALA A 297 12.70 16.67 -13.52
CA ALA A 297 14.16 16.64 -13.47
C ALA A 297 14.85 17.63 -14.44
N VAL A 298 14.21 17.98 -15.57
CA VAL A 298 14.70 19.02 -16.50
C VAL A 298 14.46 20.42 -15.93
N ASP A 299 13.28 20.67 -15.37
CA ASP A 299 12.89 21.94 -14.75
C ASP A 299 13.57 22.17 -13.38
N GLY A 300 14.13 21.12 -12.78
CA GLY A 300 14.76 21.16 -11.44
C GLY A 300 13.76 21.34 -10.30
N VAL A 301 12.48 21.02 -10.52
CA VAL A 301 11.40 21.22 -9.55
C VAL A 301 11.23 20.02 -8.61
N PRO A 302 10.73 20.22 -7.39
CA PRO A 302 10.31 19.12 -6.52
C PRO A 302 9.17 18.31 -7.13
N VAL A 303 9.28 16.97 -7.10
CA VAL A 303 8.19 16.06 -7.48
C VAL A 303 7.00 16.24 -6.52
N PRO A 304 5.80 16.61 -7.00
CA PRO A 304 4.64 16.80 -6.13
C PRO A 304 4.16 15.50 -5.47
N ALA A 305 3.62 15.58 -4.25
CA ALA A 305 3.23 14.41 -3.46
C ALA A 305 2.27 13.45 -4.18
N GLY A 306 1.34 13.96 -5.01
CA GLY A 306 0.45 13.13 -5.82
C GLY A 306 1.16 12.34 -6.94
N LEU A 307 2.19 12.92 -7.55
CA LEU A 307 3.03 12.24 -8.54
C LEU A 307 3.95 11.22 -7.85
N ALA A 308 4.51 11.55 -6.68
CA ALA A 308 5.30 10.62 -5.88
C ALA A 308 4.49 9.43 -5.38
N LEU A 309 3.21 9.62 -5.00
CA LEU A 309 2.29 8.55 -4.63
C LEU A 309 1.95 7.65 -5.83
N ALA A 310 1.66 8.23 -6.99
CA ALA A 310 1.42 7.48 -8.22
C ALA A 310 2.65 6.65 -8.61
N TRP A 311 3.85 7.25 -8.52
CA TRP A 311 5.12 6.55 -8.72
C TRP A 311 5.27 5.39 -7.73
N ALA A 312 5.16 5.61 -6.41
CA ALA A 312 5.28 4.56 -5.40
C ALA A 312 4.25 3.41 -5.55
N ARG A 313 3.07 3.66 -6.14
CA ARG A 313 2.08 2.61 -6.42
C ARG A 313 2.38 1.81 -7.69
N LEU A 314 2.89 2.48 -8.73
CA LEU A 314 3.06 1.92 -10.07
C LEU A 314 4.46 1.38 -10.35
N GLU A 315 5.46 1.82 -9.58
CA GLU A 315 6.86 1.41 -9.69
C GLU A 315 7.03 -0.11 -9.48
N PRO A 316 7.50 -0.86 -10.49
CA PRO A 316 7.77 -2.29 -10.36
C PRO A 316 8.69 -2.63 -9.18
N GLY A 317 9.68 -1.78 -8.88
CA GLY A 317 10.59 -1.95 -7.75
C GLY A 317 10.01 -1.73 -6.35
N VAL A 318 8.88 -1.04 -6.20
CA VAL A 318 8.30 -0.71 -4.88
C VAL A 318 7.31 -1.79 -4.44
N VAL A 319 7.56 -2.40 -3.29
CA VAL A 319 6.76 -3.50 -2.72
C VAL A 319 5.70 -2.93 -1.78
N LEU A 320 4.44 -2.99 -2.21
CA LEU A 320 3.29 -2.58 -1.40
C LEU A 320 2.87 -3.70 -0.44
N ARG A 321 3.06 -3.51 0.86
CA ARG A 321 2.62 -4.48 1.89
C ARG A 321 1.09 -4.47 2.07
N THR A 322 0.56 -5.53 2.71
CA THR A 322 -0.87 -5.72 3.01
C THR A 322 -1.64 -4.48 3.54
N PRO A 323 -1.06 -3.60 4.40
CA PRO A 323 -1.73 -2.35 4.79
C PRO A 323 -2.02 -1.39 3.63
N ALA A 324 -1.07 -1.20 2.70
CA ALA A 324 -1.21 -0.34 1.53
C ALA A 324 -2.24 -0.84 0.51
N ILE A 325 -2.42 -2.18 0.46
CA ILE A 325 -3.38 -2.87 -0.41
C ILE A 325 -4.79 -2.89 0.21
N ARG A 326 -4.90 -3.22 1.51
CA ARG A 326 -6.20 -3.37 2.20
C ARG A 326 -6.85 -2.04 2.60
N CYS A 327 -6.05 -1.00 2.84
CA CYS A 327 -6.51 0.30 3.31
C CYS A 327 -6.03 1.43 2.39
N PRO A 328 -6.32 1.39 1.07
CA PRO A 328 -5.65 2.24 0.08
C PRO A 328 -5.90 3.73 0.31
N GLU A 329 -7.15 4.13 0.61
CA GLU A 329 -7.52 5.51 0.96
C GLU A 329 -6.70 6.07 2.15
N GLN A 330 -6.54 5.26 3.20
CA GLN A 330 -5.83 5.64 4.42
C GLN A 330 -4.32 5.67 4.19
N PHE A 331 -3.82 4.77 3.33
CA PHE A 331 -2.44 4.74 2.88
C PHE A 331 -2.10 5.98 2.05
N ASP A 332 -2.94 6.34 1.08
CA ASP A 332 -2.73 7.50 0.20
C ASP A 332 -2.67 8.80 1.01
N ALA A 333 -3.63 9.00 1.91
CA ALA A 333 -3.68 10.17 2.78
C ALA A 333 -2.48 10.26 3.76
N LEU A 334 -2.02 9.12 4.31
CA LEU A 334 -0.87 9.10 5.22
C LEU A 334 0.47 9.21 4.48
N PHE A 335 0.59 8.60 3.30
CA PHE A 335 1.77 8.70 2.44
C PHE A 335 2.02 10.15 2.04
N VAL A 336 0.99 10.88 1.62
CA VAL A 336 1.10 12.31 1.29
C VAL A 336 1.54 13.12 2.52
N GLN A 337 0.89 12.93 3.68
CA GLN A 337 1.27 13.62 4.92
C GLN A 337 2.74 13.35 5.31
N LYS A 338 3.22 12.11 5.16
CA LYS A 338 4.61 11.74 5.46
C LYS A 338 5.60 12.24 4.40
N TYR A 339 5.22 12.24 3.12
CA TYR A 339 6.03 12.78 2.02
C TYR A 339 6.31 14.28 2.23
N GLU A 340 5.28 15.05 2.55
CA GLU A 340 5.39 16.48 2.85
C GLU A 340 6.22 16.73 4.13
N GLN A 341 6.10 15.87 5.16
CA GLN A 341 6.94 15.95 6.36
C GLN A 341 8.42 15.62 6.11
N GLN A 342 8.72 14.67 5.22
CA GLN A 342 10.08 14.18 4.97
C GLN A 342 10.83 14.98 3.89
N PHE A 343 10.11 15.49 2.88
CA PHE A 343 10.69 16.16 1.70
C PHE A 343 10.19 17.59 1.50
N GLY A 344 9.32 18.11 2.36
CA GLY A 344 8.78 19.47 2.27
C GLY A 344 7.97 19.68 0.99
N ALA A 345 8.51 20.47 0.06
CA ALA A 345 7.90 20.67 -1.27
C ALA A 345 7.99 19.41 -2.17
N GLY A 346 8.90 18.48 -1.87
CA GLY A 346 9.06 17.21 -2.59
C GLY A 346 10.52 16.87 -2.91
N MET A 347 10.73 15.68 -3.48
CA MET A 347 12.06 15.25 -3.93
C MET A 347 12.42 15.94 -5.25
N VAL A 348 13.54 16.68 -5.28
CA VAL A 348 14.16 17.12 -6.54
C VAL A 348 14.95 15.94 -7.13
N LEU A 349 14.77 15.67 -8.41
CA LEU A 349 15.43 14.58 -9.13
C LEU A 349 16.69 15.06 -9.87
N PRO A 350 17.75 14.24 -9.97
CA PRO A 350 18.89 14.55 -10.81
C PRO A 350 18.54 14.32 -12.28
N ARG A 351 19.20 15.06 -13.18
CA ARG A 351 19.13 14.84 -14.63
C ARG A 351 20.17 13.82 -15.06
N ASN A 352 19.75 12.56 -15.21
CA ASN A 352 20.58 11.45 -15.65
C ASN A 352 20.76 11.42 -17.18
N ARG A 353 21.59 10.50 -17.70
CA ARG A 353 22.00 10.47 -19.12
C ARG A 353 20.97 9.78 -20.02
N THR A 354 20.38 8.69 -19.53
CA THR A 354 19.39 7.89 -20.25
C THR A 354 18.23 8.76 -20.71
N LYS A 355 17.96 8.79 -22.02
CA LYS A 355 16.88 9.61 -22.60
C LYS A 355 15.57 8.83 -22.70
N LEU A 356 14.46 9.51 -22.40
CA LEU A 356 13.13 8.92 -22.47
C LEU A 356 12.72 8.62 -23.92
N LYS A 357 12.30 7.37 -24.15
CA LYS A 357 12.00 6.80 -25.47
C LYS A 357 11.02 5.65 -25.33
N LEU A 358 9.93 5.67 -26.10
CA LEU A 358 9.02 4.55 -26.26
C LEU A 358 9.29 3.84 -27.59
N VAL A 359 9.23 2.50 -27.59
CA VAL A 359 9.12 1.70 -28.82
C VAL A 359 7.91 0.78 -28.64
N TYR A 360 6.88 0.96 -29.47
CA TYR A 360 5.61 0.24 -29.36
C TYR A 360 5.65 -1.11 -30.08
N ARG A 361 5.06 -2.16 -29.49
CA ARG A 361 4.94 -3.49 -30.11
C ARG A 361 3.49 -3.78 -30.50
N PRO A 362 3.11 -3.64 -31.79
CA PRO A 362 1.73 -3.83 -32.21
C PRO A 362 1.29 -5.30 -32.15
N ALA A 363 0.08 -5.52 -31.65
CA ALA A 363 -0.59 -6.82 -31.65
C ALA A 363 -1.20 -7.16 -33.02
N SER A 364 -1.63 -6.16 -33.80
CA SER A 364 -2.20 -6.38 -35.13
C SER A 364 -1.11 -6.67 -36.17
N ALA A 365 -1.28 -7.78 -36.89
CA ALA A 365 -0.51 -8.06 -38.10
C ALA A 365 -0.70 -6.99 -39.20
N GLY A 366 -1.67 -6.07 -39.06
CA GLY A 366 -1.86 -4.90 -39.92
C GLY A 366 -0.70 -3.90 -39.91
N PHE A 367 0.20 -3.95 -38.91
CA PHE A 367 1.39 -3.11 -38.82
C PHE A 367 2.63 -3.67 -39.56
N ARG A 368 2.52 -4.82 -40.25
CA ARG A 368 3.66 -5.38 -41.01
C ARG A 368 4.16 -4.38 -42.06
N GLY A 369 5.45 -4.04 -41.98
CA GLY A 369 6.08 -3.03 -42.84
C GLY A 369 5.94 -1.58 -42.35
N TYR A 370 5.37 -1.35 -41.16
CA TYR A 370 5.33 -0.04 -40.52
C TYR A 370 6.47 0.12 -39.52
N ASN A 371 7.36 1.09 -39.78
CA ASN A 371 8.60 1.26 -39.02
C ASN A 371 8.55 2.43 -38.01
N ASP A 372 7.52 3.28 -38.07
CA ASP A 372 7.39 4.49 -37.25
C ASP A 372 6.62 4.22 -35.94
N LEU A 373 7.18 3.30 -35.15
CA LEU A 373 6.60 2.79 -33.91
C LEU A 373 7.32 3.36 -32.66
N ARG A 374 7.82 4.60 -32.76
CA ARG A 374 8.75 5.17 -31.77
C ARG A 374 8.34 6.58 -31.35
N LEU A 375 8.33 6.87 -30.05
CA LEU A 375 8.19 8.23 -29.51
C LEU A 375 9.49 8.64 -28.81
N THR A 376 9.94 9.87 -29.05
CA THR A 376 11.19 10.42 -28.49
C THR A 376 10.95 11.77 -27.84
N PHE A 377 11.38 11.94 -26.60
CA PHE A 377 11.04 13.10 -25.78
C PHE A 377 12.17 14.14 -25.71
N GLY A 378 12.94 14.27 -26.80
CA GLY A 378 14.08 15.18 -26.90
C GLY A 378 15.17 14.87 -25.86
N GLU A 379 15.49 15.86 -25.03
CA GLU A 379 16.50 15.77 -23.96
C GLU A 379 15.89 15.52 -22.57
N VAL A 380 14.65 15.03 -22.50
CA VAL A 380 14.01 14.55 -21.25
C VAL A 380 14.66 13.23 -20.82
N PRO A 381 15.14 13.11 -19.58
CA PRO A 381 15.72 11.87 -19.08
C PRO A 381 14.64 10.83 -18.73
N ASP A 382 14.95 9.54 -18.88
CA ASP A 382 14.20 8.48 -18.22
C ASP A 382 14.78 8.25 -16.83
N VAL A 383 14.08 8.78 -15.82
CA VAL A 383 14.50 8.68 -14.42
C VAL A 383 14.14 7.34 -13.78
N SER A 384 13.43 6.43 -14.46
CA SER A 384 13.13 5.09 -13.88
C SER A 384 14.34 4.16 -13.85
N VAL A 385 15.50 4.60 -14.35
CA VAL A 385 16.80 3.97 -14.13
C VAL A 385 17.30 4.21 -12.70
N LEU A 386 16.84 5.26 -12.02
CA LEU A 386 17.40 5.72 -10.75
C LEU A 386 16.88 4.92 -9.55
N THR A 387 17.74 4.07 -8.99
CA THR A 387 17.49 3.29 -7.77
C THR A 387 17.32 4.17 -6.52
N GLY A 388 18.17 5.18 -6.34
CA GLY A 388 18.18 6.03 -5.13
C GLY A 388 16.84 6.72 -4.78
N PRO A 389 16.11 7.32 -5.75
CA PRO A 389 14.74 7.81 -5.53
C PRO A 389 13.74 6.69 -5.21
N VAL A 390 13.79 5.55 -5.91
CA VAL A 390 12.90 4.40 -5.69
C VAL A 390 13.06 3.85 -4.27
N LYS A 391 14.30 3.75 -3.78
CA LYS A 391 14.61 3.34 -2.40
C LYS A 391 14.00 4.27 -1.34
N LYS A 392 14.06 5.59 -1.55
CA LYS A 392 13.40 6.59 -0.68
C LYS A 392 11.88 6.45 -0.67
N LEU A 393 11.29 6.06 -1.80
CA LEU A 393 9.85 5.73 -1.86
C LEU A 393 9.56 4.43 -1.09
N GLN A 394 10.38 3.39 -1.22
CA GLN A 394 10.22 2.14 -0.45
C GLN A 394 10.29 2.38 1.06
N ASP A 395 11.27 3.14 1.55
CA ASP A 395 11.39 3.52 2.96
C ASP A 395 10.10 4.20 3.48
N LEU A 396 9.54 5.10 2.67
CA LEU A 396 8.31 5.82 2.96
C LEU A 396 7.06 4.93 2.88
N VAL A 397 6.97 4.02 1.91
CA VAL A 397 5.90 3.02 1.79
C VAL A 397 5.89 2.10 3.01
N ASP A 398 7.06 1.69 3.50
CA ASP A 398 7.18 0.83 4.67
C ASP A 398 6.89 1.57 5.98
N ALA A 399 7.36 2.81 6.14
CA ALA A 399 6.98 3.67 7.27
C ALA A 399 5.47 3.95 7.31
N THR A 400 4.84 4.16 6.15
CA THR A 400 3.37 4.34 6.02
C THR A 400 2.62 3.05 6.32
N SER A 401 3.08 1.91 5.78
CA SER A 401 2.46 0.60 5.99
C SER A 401 2.50 0.16 7.46
N LYS A 402 3.63 0.42 8.14
CA LYS A 402 3.83 0.08 9.55
C LYS A 402 2.85 0.82 10.49
N GLU A 403 2.59 2.09 10.23
CA GLU A 403 1.65 2.89 11.03
C GLU A 403 0.19 2.46 10.82
N LEU A 404 -0.15 1.96 9.63
CA LEU A 404 -1.47 1.42 9.31
C LEU A 404 -1.65 -0.07 9.64
N GLU A 405 -0.63 -0.73 10.20
CA GLU A 405 -0.66 -2.18 10.42
C GLU A 405 -1.80 -2.59 11.38
N SER A 406 -1.97 -1.90 12.50
CA SER A 406 -3.04 -2.15 13.47
C SER A 406 -4.44 -2.00 12.86
N TYR A 407 -4.64 -0.97 12.03
CA TYR A 407 -5.89 -0.75 11.32
C TYR A 407 -6.14 -1.82 10.25
N SER A 408 -5.14 -2.18 9.45
CA SER A 408 -5.23 -3.25 8.46
C SER A 408 -5.53 -4.61 9.09
N ARG A 409 -4.92 -4.91 10.25
CA ARG A 409 -5.23 -6.11 11.05
C ARG A 409 -6.66 -6.08 11.61
N PHE A 410 -7.19 -4.92 11.98
CA PHE A 410 -8.58 -4.75 12.43
C PHE A 410 -9.59 -4.90 11.28
N VAL A 411 -9.41 -4.18 10.18
CA VAL A 411 -10.28 -4.24 8.98
C VAL A 411 -10.29 -5.66 8.38
N GLY A 412 -9.15 -6.35 8.39
CA GLY A 412 -9.06 -7.77 7.98
C GLY A 412 -9.84 -8.75 8.87
N LYS A 413 -10.22 -8.36 10.09
CA LYS A 413 -11.07 -9.14 11.01
C LYS A 413 -12.52 -8.66 11.04
N SER A 414 -12.79 -7.41 10.68
CA SER A 414 -14.12 -6.80 10.69
C SER A 414 -14.30 -5.80 9.55
N VAL A 415 -14.79 -6.28 8.40
CA VAL A 415 -15.07 -5.45 7.22
C VAL A 415 -16.13 -4.38 7.52
N THR A 416 -17.18 -4.74 8.28
CA THR A 416 -18.23 -3.81 8.74
C THR A 416 -17.74 -2.85 9.83
N GLY A 417 -16.64 -3.16 10.52
CA GLY A 417 -16.07 -2.33 11.59
C GLY A 417 -15.28 -1.12 11.11
N LYS A 418 -14.93 -1.01 9.81
CA LYS A 418 -13.97 -0.02 9.23
C LYS A 418 -14.13 1.42 9.77
N ASN A 419 -15.37 1.88 9.90
CA ASN A 419 -15.72 3.25 10.29
C ASN A 419 -16.24 3.39 11.74
N SER A 420 -16.23 2.30 12.52
CA SER A 420 -16.56 2.34 13.96
C SER A 420 -15.44 3.04 14.74
N LEU A 421 -15.77 3.65 15.89
CA LEU A 421 -14.77 4.27 16.76
C LEU A 421 -13.63 3.30 17.15
N GLU A 422 -13.89 1.99 17.26
CA GLU A 422 -12.86 0.98 17.52
C GLU A 422 -11.79 0.89 16.42
N GLY A 423 -12.22 1.01 15.17
CA GLY A 423 -11.35 1.08 14.00
C GLY A 423 -10.64 2.43 13.88
N LEU A 424 -11.34 3.53 14.15
CA LEU A 424 -10.74 4.87 14.17
C LEU A 424 -9.65 5.00 15.24
N LEU A 425 -9.80 4.34 16.39
CA LEU A 425 -8.77 4.25 17.44
C LEU A 425 -7.53 3.41 17.05
N GLN A 426 -7.49 2.82 15.84
CA GLN A 426 -6.27 2.25 15.24
C GLN A 426 -5.62 3.18 14.20
N LEU A 427 -6.17 4.38 13.97
CA LEU A 427 -5.68 5.38 13.02
C LEU A 427 -5.24 6.67 13.73
N PRO A 428 -4.23 7.39 13.21
CA PRO A 428 -3.98 8.78 13.54
C PRO A 428 -5.25 9.64 13.37
N PRO A 429 -5.54 10.58 14.29
CA PRO A 429 -6.70 11.48 14.19
C PRO A 429 -6.78 12.30 12.90
N THR A 430 -5.67 12.50 12.19
CA THR A 430 -5.62 13.18 10.88
C THR A 430 -6.22 12.36 9.74
N LEU A 431 -6.39 11.04 9.91
CA LEU A 431 -6.98 10.12 8.93
C LEU A 431 -8.43 9.73 9.27
N TRP A 432 -8.99 10.28 10.35
CA TRP A 432 -10.38 10.02 10.73
C TRP A 432 -11.36 10.62 9.71
N PRO A 433 -12.56 10.04 9.52
CA PRO A 433 -13.62 10.65 8.73
C PRO A 433 -13.95 12.07 9.22
N GLU A 434 -14.32 12.95 8.29
CA GLU A 434 -14.52 14.38 8.56
C GLU A 434 -15.50 14.66 9.73
N GLN A 435 -16.55 13.84 9.87
CA GLN A 435 -17.49 13.93 10.99
C GLN A 435 -16.85 13.63 12.35
N ALA A 436 -15.96 12.63 12.42
CA ALA A 436 -15.23 12.28 13.65
C ALA A 436 -14.13 13.31 13.96
N GLN A 437 -13.48 13.89 12.95
CA GLN A 437 -12.60 15.04 13.13
C GLN A 437 -13.36 16.25 13.69
N LYS A 438 -14.53 16.58 13.11
CA LYS A 438 -15.41 17.65 13.61
C LYS A 438 -15.87 17.41 15.04
N ALA A 439 -16.22 16.18 15.42
CA ALA A 439 -16.55 15.85 16.81
C ALA A 439 -15.37 16.08 17.77
N LEU A 440 -14.16 15.64 17.41
CA LEU A 440 -12.95 15.88 18.20
C LEU A 440 -12.58 17.37 18.28
N GLN A 441 -12.81 18.14 17.21
CA GLN A 441 -12.64 19.60 17.19
C GLN A 441 -13.68 20.31 18.08
N GLN A 442 -14.95 19.90 18.06
CA GLN A 442 -15.99 20.43 18.95
C GLN A 442 -15.68 20.12 20.43
N LEU A 443 -15.15 18.94 20.72
CA LEU A 443 -14.71 18.54 22.05
C LEU A 443 -13.56 19.45 22.54
N LYS A 444 -12.59 19.75 21.68
CA LYS A 444 -11.51 20.72 21.94
C LYS A 444 -12.04 22.14 22.12
N ALA A 445 -12.99 22.60 21.29
CA ALA A 445 -13.59 23.93 21.39
C ALA A 445 -14.38 24.11 22.70
N ARG A 446 -15.11 23.08 23.14
CA ARG A 446 -15.83 23.05 24.44
C ARG A 446 -14.88 23.06 25.65
N MET A 447 -13.66 22.57 25.48
CA MET A 447 -12.61 22.52 26.50
C MET A 447 -11.80 23.83 26.58
N GLY A 448 -11.54 24.47 25.44
CA GLY A 448 -10.66 25.63 25.33
C GLY A 448 -9.24 25.32 25.81
N GLU A 449 -8.58 26.29 26.44
CA GLU A 449 -7.32 26.08 27.17
C GLU A 449 -7.51 25.39 28.54
N GLY A 450 -8.77 25.19 28.95
CA GLY A 450 -9.14 24.69 30.26
C GLY A 450 -9.39 23.19 30.29
N MET A 451 -10.55 22.84 30.85
CA MET A 451 -10.97 21.46 31.05
C MET A 451 -12.50 21.33 31.05
N VAL A 452 -13.01 20.20 30.59
CA VAL A 452 -14.43 19.83 30.60
C VAL A 452 -14.64 18.52 31.36
N ALA A 453 -15.64 18.49 32.24
CA ALA A 453 -16.05 17.28 32.95
C ALA A 453 -17.39 16.80 32.42
N MET A 454 -17.52 15.51 32.14
CA MET A 454 -18.73 14.88 31.57
C MET A 454 -18.80 13.39 31.90
N PRO A 455 -19.97 12.74 31.89
CA PRO A 455 -20.09 11.28 31.93
C PRO A 455 -19.25 10.59 30.86
N PHE A 456 -18.69 9.42 31.16
CA PHE A 456 -17.91 8.66 30.18
C PHE A 456 -18.75 8.27 28.97
N GLN A 457 -20.02 7.89 29.16
CA GLN A 457 -20.93 7.58 28.06
C GLN A 457 -21.17 8.77 27.13
N ASP A 458 -21.23 10.01 27.65
CA ASP A 458 -21.40 11.21 26.82
C ASP A 458 -20.19 11.44 25.92
N LEU A 459 -18.98 11.10 26.39
CA LEU A 459 -17.75 11.18 25.58
C LEU A 459 -17.75 10.10 24.49
N LEU A 460 -18.13 8.87 24.85
CA LEU A 460 -18.26 7.77 23.89
C LEU A 460 -19.32 8.08 22.82
N ASN A 461 -20.47 8.61 23.22
CA ASN A 461 -21.55 9.05 22.32
C ASN A 461 -21.07 10.18 21.39
N ALA A 462 -20.38 11.19 21.93
CA ALA A 462 -19.87 12.32 21.15
C ALA A 462 -18.84 11.89 20.08
N LEU A 463 -18.08 10.81 20.34
CA LEU A 463 -17.12 10.22 19.40
C LEU A 463 -17.72 9.10 18.52
N GLY A 464 -19.03 8.84 18.59
CA GLY A 464 -19.71 7.86 17.73
C GLY A 464 -19.48 6.39 18.13
N ALA A 465 -19.29 6.10 19.41
CA ALA A 465 -19.25 4.72 19.92
C ALA A 465 -20.60 4.02 19.73
N THR A 466 -20.58 2.82 19.17
CA THR A 466 -21.77 1.95 18.97
C THR A 466 -21.77 0.70 19.85
N THR A 467 -20.74 0.54 20.68
CA THR A 467 -20.44 -0.70 21.44
C THR A 467 -19.95 -0.38 22.85
N ALA A 468 -20.01 -1.38 23.74
CA ALA A 468 -19.42 -1.26 25.07
C ALA A 468 -17.88 -1.18 25.00
N PHE A 469 -17.32 -0.25 25.77
CA PHE A 469 -15.87 -0.04 25.86
C PHE A 469 -15.22 -0.96 26.89
N THR A 470 -14.25 -1.76 26.44
CA THR A 470 -13.40 -2.58 27.31
C THR A 470 -12.25 -1.73 27.87
N LYS A 471 -11.46 -2.31 28.79
CA LYS A 471 -10.22 -1.69 29.28
C LYS A 471 -9.32 -1.27 28.11
N ASP A 472 -9.10 -2.16 27.15
CA ASP A 472 -8.15 -1.94 26.06
C ASP A 472 -8.64 -0.90 25.05
N LYS A 473 -9.95 -0.88 24.74
CA LYS A 473 -10.57 0.20 23.96
C LYS A 473 -10.43 1.56 24.67
N THR A 474 -10.54 1.59 26.00
CA THR A 474 -10.37 2.82 26.79
C THR A 474 -8.91 3.28 26.87
N LEU A 475 -7.95 2.35 26.94
CA LEU A 475 -6.52 2.66 26.81
C LEU A 475 -6.18 3.22 25.42
N SER A 476 -6.75 2.65 24.35
CA SER A 476 -6.61 3.16 22.99
C SER A 476 -7.24 4.55 22.82
N LEU A 477 -8.41 4.79 23.42
CA LEU A 477 -9.04 6.11 23.48
C LEU A 477 -8.15 7.14 24.17
N ALA A 478 -7.62 6.83 25.36
CA ALA A 478 -6.73 7.73 26.08
C ALA A 478 -5.44 8.05 25.29
N ARG A 479 -4.84 7.07 24.61
CA ARG A 479 -3.68 7.29 23.72
C ARG A 479 -4.01 8.20 22.53
N THR A 480 -5.18 8.01 21.93
CA THR A 480 -5.58 8.74 20.71
C THR A 480 -6.07 10.16 21.01
N LEU A 481 -6.62 10.38 22.21
CA LEU A 481 -6.84 11.72 22.75
C LEU A 481 -5.51 12.41 23.06
N GLU A 482 -4.55 11.70 23.68
CA GLU A 482 -3.25 12.29 24.02
C GLU A 482 -2.42 12.67 22.79
N SER A 483 -2.39 11.85 21.73
CA SER A 483 -1.77 12.21 20.44
C SER A 483 -2.48 13.37 19.73
N ALA A 484 -3.75 13.62 20.07
CA ALA A 484 -4.49 14.82 19.66
C ALA A 484 -4.27 16.04 20.59
N ASN A 485 -3.35 15.98 21.55
CA ASN A 485 -3.12 16.98 22.62
C ASN A 485 -4.31 17.17 23.59
N VAL A 486 -5.09 16.11 23.84
CA VAL A 486 -6.20 16.09 24.81
C VAL A 486 -5.88 15.10 25.93
N GLY A 487 -5.71 15.60 27.15
CA GLY A 487 -5.50 14.77 28.33
C GLY A 487 -6.81 14.15 28.81
N PHE A 488 -6.71 12.97 29.44
CA PHE A 488 -7.86 12.19 29.95
C PHE A 488 -7.62 11.82 31.42
N GLU A 489 -8.53 12.24 32.31
CA GLU A 489 -8.63 11.78 33.70
C GLU A 489 -9.94 11.00 33.90
N PRO A 490 -9.95 9.88 34.66
CA PRO A 490 -8.83 9.32 35.41
C PRO A 490 -7.74 8.71 34.51
N ASP A 491 -6.47 8.89 34.86
CA ASP A 491 -5.33 8.43 34.04
C ASP A 491 -5.21 6.89 33.98
N VAL A 492 -6.00 6.28 33.09
CA VAL A 492 -5.99 4.83 32.80
C VAL A 492 -4.65 4.34 32.25
N LEU A 493 -3.85 5.23 31.66
CA LEU A 493 -2.52 4.90 31.13
C LEU A 493 -1.45 4.86 32.24
N ALA A 494 -1.68 5.57 33.36
CA ALA A 494 -0.99 5.37 34.64
C ALA A 494 -1.62 4.27 35.51
N GLY A 495 -2.49 3.43 34.95
CA GLY A 495 -3.08 2.27 35.65
C GLY A 495 -4.30 2.59 36.53
N ALA A 496 -4.94 3.77 36.37
CA ALA A 496 -6.24 4.01 36.99
C ALA A 496 -7.31 3.03 36.49
N LYS A 497 -8.39 2.86 37.27
CA LYS A 497 -9.52 2.01 36.87
C LYS A 497 -10.24 2.62 35.67
N THR A 498 -10.66 1.76 34.74
CA THR A 498 -11.57 2.13 33.64
C THR A 498 -12.86 2.74 34.22
N PRO A 499 -13.29 3.94 33.77
CA PRO A 499 -14.58 4.51 34.16
C PRO A 499 -15.76 3.63 33.73
N LYS A 500 -16.82 3.61 34.53
CA LYS A 500 -18.15 3.14 34.11
C LYS A 500 -18.86 4.20 33.23
N PRO A 501 -19.88 3.83 32.43
CA PRO A 501 -20.61 4.77 31.57
C PRO A 501 -21.12 6.03 32.29
N GLU A 502 -21.60 5.89 33.52
CA GLU A 502 -22.18 6.95 34.35
C GLU A 502 -21.13 7.72 35.17
N GLU A 503 -19.94 7.15 35.34
CA GLU A 503 -18.83 7.81 36.02
C GLU A 503 -18.27 8.93 35.15
N LYS A 504 -17.86 10.03 35.79
CA LYS A 504 -17.38 11.22 35.07
C LYS A 504 -15.91 11.08 34.70
N VAL A 505 -15.57 11.60 33.53
CA VAL A 505 -14.21 11.83 33.04
C VAL A 505 -13.95 13.33 32.93
N VAL A 506 -12.68 13.73 33.03
CA VAL A 506 -12.25 15.12 32.81
C VAL A 506 -11.25 15.16 31.67
N LEU A 507 -11.56 15.96 30.65
CA LEU A 507 -10.68 16.21 29.51
C LEU A 507 -10.05 17.59 29.66
N PHE A 508 -8.78 17.73 29.27
CA PHE A 508 -8.02 18.97 29.46
C PHE A 508 -6.96 19.20 28.37
N ALA A 509 -6.63 20.46 28.09
CA ALA A 509 -5.68 20.81 27.03
C ALA A 509 -4.24 20.44 27.40
N LEU A 510 -3.58 19.58 26.62
CA LEU A 510 -2.15 19.30 26.79
C LEU A 510 -1.29 20.32 26.03
N PRO A 511 -0.13 20.74 26.58
CA PRO A 511 0.87 21.49 25.82
C PRO A 511 1.44 20.62 24.69
N PRO A 512 1.59 21.14 23.46
CA PRO A 512 2.30 20.44 22.39
C PRO A 512 3.74 20.11 22.80
N SER A 513 4.24 18.98 22.31
CA SER A 513 5.66 18.55 22.44
C SER A 513 6.18 18.30 23.86
N GLU A 514 5.34 18.35 24.91
CA GLU A 514 5.76 18.02 26.28
C GLU A 514 5.72 16.49 26.53
N GLN A 515 6.85 15.87 26.88
CA GLN A 515 6.88 14.46 27.27
C GLN A 515 6.26 14.26 28.67
N LEU A 516 5.05 13.70 28.71
CA LEU A 516 4.26 13.52 29.93
C LEU A 516 4.78 12.36 30.79
N SER A 517 5.83 12.60 31.56
CA SER A 517 6.33 11.65 32.56
C SER A 517 5.29 11.43 33.67
N ARG A 518 4.65 10.25 33.65
CA ARG A 518 3.58 9.83 34.58
C ARG A 518 4.11 9.26 35.89
N THR A 519 5.36 8.80 35.90
CA THR A 519 5.97 8.01 36.98
C THR A 519 7.02 8.77 37.78
N ASN A 520 7.23 10.06 37.50
CA ASN A 520 8.21 10.87 38.23
C ASN A 520 7.79 11.05 39.71
N GLY A 521 8.71 10.78 40.65
CA GLY A 521 8.44 10.84 42.10
C GLY A 521 7.75 12.12 42.60
N PRO A 522 8.20 13.34 42.23
CA PRO A 522 7.51 14.59 42.58
C PRO A 522 6.06 14.65 42.08
N TYR A 523 5.76 14.14 40.89
CA TYR A 523 4.41 14.12 40.35
C TYR A 523 3.51 13.12 41.09
N LEU A 524 4.04 11.93 41.42
CA LEU A 524 3.32 10.94 42.23
C LEU A 524 3.07 11.46 43.66
N ALA A 525 4.04 12.15 44.26
CA ALA A 525 3.90 12.82 45.55
C ALA A 525 2.81 13.92 45.52
N ALA A 526 2.83 14.77 44.50
CA ALA A 526 1.82 15.81 44.27
C ALA A 526 0.42 15.22 44.09
N ALA A 527 0.26 14.17 43.31
CA ALA A 527 -1.02 13.49 43.07
C ALA A 527 -1.57 12.81 44.34
N LEU A 528 -0.71 12.17 45.14
CA LEU A 528 -1.09 11.56 46.43
C LEU A 528 -1.52 12.61 47.46
N THR A 529 -0.75 13.70 47.57
CA THR A 529 -1.05 14.85 48.42
C THR A 529 -2.40 15.46 48.06
N LEU A 530 -2.69 15.64 46.76
CA LEU A 530 -3.97 16.14 46.26
C LEU A 530 -5.14 15.18 46.53
N GLN A 531 -4.91 13.86 46.41
CA GLN A 531 -5.91 12.83 46.74
C GLN A 531 -6.27 12.83 48.24
N LEU A 532 -5.29 13.02 49.13
CA LEU A 532 -5.53 13.17 50.58
C LEU A 532 -6.21 14.50 50.91
N ALA A 533 -5.75 15.62 50.35
CA ALA A 533 -6.31 16.95 50.58
C ALA A 533 -7.82 16.97 50.27
N SER A 534 -8.20 16.43 49.11
CA SER A 534 -9.60 16.33 48.71
C SER A 534 -10.43 15.39 49.61
N ALA A 535 -9.81 14.35 50.16
CA ALA A 535 -10.47 13.45 51.10
C ALA A 535 -10.66 14.08 52.50
N VAL A 536 -9.81 15.04 52.90
CA VAL A 536 -10.04 15.87 54.09
C VAL A 536 -11.15 16.88 53.82
N ALA A 537 -11.05 17.66 52.74
CA ALA A 537 -12.04 18.69 52.36
C ALA A 537 -13.49 18.16 52.29
N THR A 538 -13.69 16.92 51.82
CA THR A 538 -15.04 16.33 51.76
C THR A 538 -15.53 15.70 53.09
N SER A 539 -14.90 15.98 54.24
CA SER A 539 -15.32 15.39 55.53
C SER A 539 -16.70 15.83 55.99
N ASP A 540 -17.10 17.04 55.61
CA ASP A 540 -18.25 17.75 56.17
C ASP A 540 -19.50 17.68 55.28
N GLY A 541 -19.40 16.97 54.15
CA GLY A 541 -20.53 16.55 53.31
C GLY A 541 -20.56 17.18 51.92
N GLU A 542 -20.04 18.40 51.76
CA GLU A 542 -19.87 19.07 50.46
C GLU A 542 -18.41 19.54 50.31
N PHE A 543 -17.87 19.44 49.09
CA PHE A 543 -16.57 20.02 48.73
C PHE A 543 -16.83 21.43 48.18
N GLY A 544 -16.39 22.45 48.92
CA GLY A 544 -16.69 23.85 48.64
C GLY A 544 -15.88 24.51 47.53
N ILE A 545 -16.39 25.65 47.06
CA ILE A 545 -15.72 26.49 46.05
C ILE A 545 -14.40 27.08 46.60
N LYS A 546 -14.32 27.33 47.92
CA LYS A 546 -13.13 27.84 48.58
C LYS A 546 -12.00 26.82 48.60
N GLU A 547 -12.25 25.60 49.07
CA GLU A 547 -11.28 24.49 49.07
C GLU A 547 -10.76 24.23 47.65
N MET A 548 -11.64 24.29 46.63
CA MET A 548 -11.24 24.18 45.23
C MET A 548 -10.26 25.29 44.83
N GLY A 549 -10.53 26.54 45.25
CA GLY A 549 -9.63 27.68 45.04
C GLY A 549 -8.27 27.46 45.68
N HIS A 550 -8.23 27.13 46.97
CA HIS A 550 -6.99 26.92 47.72
C HIS A 550 -6.15 25.76 47.16
N LEU A 551 -6.77 24.62 46.83
CA LEU A 551 -6.07 23.48 46.25
C LEU A 551 -5.64 23.73 44.79
N ARG A 552 -6.38 24.53 44.02
CA ARG A 552 -5.96 25.01 42.70
C ARG A 552 -4.71 25.89 42.80
N GLU A 553 -4.69 26.86 43.71
CA GLU A 553 -3.54 27.74 43.94
C GLU A 553 -2.31 26.95 44.42
N THR A 554 -2.53 25.99 45.33
CA THR A 554 -1.51 25.04 45.80
C THR A 554 -0.88 24.28 44.62
N VAL A 555 -1.66 23.67 43.74
CA VAL A 555 -1.16 22.94 42.55
C VAL A 555 -0.38 23.88 41.60
N LEU A 556 -0.82 25.13 41.45
CA LEU A 556 -0.12 26.12 40.63
C LEU A 556 1.23 26.53 41.25
N SER A 557 1.33 26.61 42.57
CA SER A 557 2.53 27.01 43.32
C SER A 557 3.72 26.03 43.20
N TRP A 558 3.46 24.76 42.84
CA TRP A 558 4.47 23.70 42.78
C TRP A 558 5.46 23.90 41.61
N THR A 559 6.52 24.69 41.82
CA THR A 559 7.53 25.05 40.81
C THR A 559 8.25 23.88 40.16
N HIS A 560 8.37 22.75 40.87
CA HIS A 560 9.05 21.53 40.42
C HIS A 560 8.23 20.65 39.43
N LEU A 561 7.01 21.06 39.05
CA LEU A 561 6.13 20.32 38.14
C LEU A 561 5.99 21.03 36.78
N THR A 562 5.93 20.23 35.71
CA THR A 562 5.78 20.74 34.34
C THR A 562 4.37 21.30 34.09
N PRO A 563 4.18 22.14 33.05
CA PRO A 563 2.86 22.67 32.69
C PRO A 563 1.81 21.58 32.44
N GLY A 564 2.16 20.51 31.70
CA GLY A 564 1.29 19.35 31.47
C GLY A 564 0.93 18.61 32.77
N GLN A 565 1.90 18.39 33.66
CA GLN A 565 1.66 17.79 34.97
C GLN A 565 0.71 18.62 35.84
N LYS A 566 0.88 19.95 35.88
CA LYS A 566 -0.04 20.86 36.60
C LYS A 566 -1.44 20.82 36.02
N ARG A 567 -1.58 20.85 34.69
CA ARG A 567 -2.91 20.74 34.04
C ARG A 567 -3.59 19.39 34.35
N ARG A 568 -2.83 18.29 34.37
CA ARG A 568 -3.36 16.96 34.75
C ARG A 568 -3.81 16.94 36.21
N LEU A 569 -3.03 17.50 37.14
CA LEU A 569 -3.42 17.60 38.56
C LEU A 569 -4.68 18.47 38.75
N LEU A 570 -4.84 19.56 38.01
CA LEU A 570 -6.07 20.37 38.06
C LEU A 570 -7.29 19.64 37.48
N ALA A 571 -7.11 18.82 36.43
CA ALA A 571 -8.16 17.94 35.92
C ALA A 571 -8.53 16.85 36.94
N HIS A 572 -7.53 16.27 37.61
CA HIS A 572 -7.73 15.27 38.66
C HIS A 572 -8.44 15.87 39.90
N LEU A 573 -8.10 17.10 40.31
CA LEU A 573 -8.82 17.83 41.37
C LEU A 573 -10.31 17.97 41.01
N ARG A 574 -10.63 18.37 39.77
CA ARG A 574 -12.02 18.49 39.31
C ARG A 574 -12.77 17.15 39.26
N LEU A 575 -12.06 16.03 39.12
CA LEU A 575 -12.64 14.69 39.27
C LEU A 575 -12.90 14.37 40.75
N LEU A 576 -11.92 14.62 41.63
CA LEU A 576 -12.01 14.35 43.07
C LEU A 576 -13.17 15.11 43.76
N MET A 577 -13.45 16.35 43.35
CA MET A 577 -14.62 17.12 43.81
C MET A 577 -15.97 16.41 43.58
N GLN A 578 -16.03 15.49 42.61
CA GLN A 578 -17.25 14.81 42.18
C GLN A 578 -17.25 13.32 42.54
N ALA A 579 -16.07 12.76 42.85
CA ALA A 579 -15.86 11.40 43.31
C ALA A 579 -14.64 11.36 44.26
N PRO A 580 -14.83 11.64 45.57
CA PRO A 580 -13.73 11.74 46.53
C PRO A 580 -12.92 10.45 46.68
N ALA A 581 -11.62 10.58 46.93
CA ALA A 581 -10.74 9.42 47.12
C ALA A 581 -11.00 8.71 48.46
N SER A 582 -11.30 7.41 48.41
CA SER A 582 -11.46 6.60 49.61
C SER A 582 -10.13 6.42 50.35
N LEU A 583 -10.04 6.86 51.60
CA LEU A 583 -8.85 6.67 52.47
C LEU A 583 -8.41 5.19 52.54
N THR A 584 -9.36 4.25 52.52
CA THR A 584 -9.09 2.80 52.52
C THR A 584 -8.33 2.35 51.25
N ALA A 585 -8.60 2.98 50.11
CA ALA A 585 -7.87 2.73 48.86
C ALA A 585 -6.51 3.43 48.84
N LEU A 586 -6.39 4.60 49.47
CA LEU A 586 -5.13 5.34 49.57
C LEU A 586 -4.13 4.71 50.55
N LYS A 587 -4.58 4.11 51.67
CA LYS A 587 -3.69 3.50 52.69
C LYS A 587 -2.64 2.57 52.09
N LYS A 588 -3.02 1.71 51.13
CA LYS A 588 -2.10 0.79 50.45
C LYS A 588 -0.96 1.47 49.68
N LYS A 589 -1.10 2.74 49.31
CA LYS A 589 -0.05 3.53 48.66
C LYS A 589 0.92 4.20 49.65
N PHE A 590 0.56 4.29 50.93
CA PHE A 590 1.40 4.87 51.98
C PHE A 590 2.12 3.82 52.83
N GLU A 591 1.61 2.59 52.86
CA GLU A 591 2.18 1.46 53.60
C GLU A 591 3.68 1.21 53.32
N PRO A 592 4.21 1.40 52.09
CA PRO A 592 5.66 1.28 51.81
C PRO A 592 6.54 2.46 52.26
N LEU A 593 5.96 3.58 52.73
CA LEU A 593 6.71 4.81 52.94
C LEU A 593 7.41 4.87 54.30
N GLU A 594 8.53 5.58 54.38
CA GLU A 594 9.17 5.91 55.66
C GLU A 594 8.26 6.75 56.57
N LEU A 595 8.44 6.61 57.90
CA LEU A 595 7.63 7.35 58.88
C LEU A 595 7.79 8.87 58.74
N ASN A 596 9.01 9.37 58.49
CA ASN A 596 9.30 10.79 58.32
C ASN A 596 8.53 11.43 57.13
N VAL A 597 8.44 10.71 56.01
CA VAL A 597 7.63 11.13 54.85
C VAL A 597 6.15 11.16 55.23
N ARG A 598 5.66 10.16 55.98
CA ARG A 598 4.27 10.08 56.43
C ARG A 598 3.90 11.16 57.45
N GLU A 599 4.82 11.54 58.35
CA GLU A 599 4.65 12.72 59.23
C GLU A 599 4.65 14.03 58.44
N THR A 600 5.49 14.17 57.41
CA THR A 600 5.50 15.37 56.56
C THR A 600 4.18 15.53 55.79
N ILE A 601 3.63 14.44 55.26
CA ILE A 601 2.29 14.42 54.63
C ILE A 601 1.20 14.78 55.66
N ALA A 602 1.28 14.25 56.88
CA ALA A 602 0.32 14.55 57.95
C ALA A 602 0.32 16.04 58.35
N ALA A 603 1.49 16.64 58.54
CA ALA A 603 1.64 18.07 58.82
C ALA A 603 1.13 18.96 57.65
N PHE A 604 1.33 18.53 56.40
CA PHE A 604 0.75 19.22 55.25
C PHE A 604 -0.78 19.11 55.22
N MET A 605 -1.37 17.98 55.61
CA MET A 605 -2.83 17.85 55.75
C MET A 605 -3.42 18.76 56.82
N ALA A 606 -2.75 18.91 57.97
CA ALA A 606 -3.14 19.92 58.97
C ALA A 606 -3.05 21.36 58.42
N THR A 607 -2.09 21.63 57.51
CA THR A 607 -1.96 22.92 56.82
C THR A 607 -3.12 23.19 55.85
N VAL A 608 -3.59 22.17 55.12
CA VAL A 608 -4.74 22.28 54.21
C VAL A 608 -6.03 22.54 54.99
N ALA A 609 -6.33 21.78 56.03
CA ALA A 609 -7.56 21.98 56.82
C ALA A 609 -7.63 23.38 57.45
N GLN A 610 -6.52 23.86 58.01
CA GLN A 610 -6.45 25.16 58.67
C GLN A 610 -6.48 26.36 57.70
N SER A 611 -6.51 26.13 56.37
CA SER A 611 -6.44 27.19 55.35
C SER A 611 -7.65 28.11 55.31
N ASP A 612 -8.85 27.62 55.65
CA ASP A 612 -10.10 28.40 55.62
C ASP A 612 -10.35 29.21 56.91
N GLY A 613 -9.43 29.10 57.89
CA GLY A 613 -9.38 29.90 59.12
C GLY A 613 -10.00 29.23 60.36
N GLU A 614 -11.06 28.46 60.20
CA GLU A 614 -11.69 27.65 61.25
C GLU A 614 -11.68 26.18 60.84
N VAL A 615 -11.22 25.27 61.72
CA VAL A 615 -11.21 23.81 61.44
C VAL A 615 -12.38 23.14 62.16
N SER A 616 -13.17 22.40 61.41
CA SER A 616 -14.39 21.75 61.86
C SER A 616 -14.16 20.51 62.74
N PRO A 617 -15.07 20.19 63.69
CA PRO A 617 -15.10 18.90 64.37
C PRO A 617 -15.31 17.67 63.45
N GLY A 618 -15.71 17.88 62.19
CA GLY A 618 -15.74 16.87 61.13
C GLY A 618 -14.35 16.65 60.52
N GLU A 619 -13.71 17.74 60.09
CA GLU A 619 -12.34 17.76 59.58
C GLU A 619 -11.32 17.19 60.57
N VAL A 620 -11.36 17.57 61.86
CA VAL A 620 -10.45 17.02 62.88
C VAL A 620 -10.59 15.49 62.96
N LYS A 621 -11.82 14.96 62.94
CA LYS A 621 -12.07 13.51 62.91
C LYS A 621 -11.66 12.85 61.59
N MET A 622 -11.50 13.61 60.51
CA MET A 622 -10.97 13.12 59.24
C MET A 622 -9.44 13.13 59.24
N LEU A 623 -8.81 14.18 59.78
CA LEU A 623 -7.37 14.25 60.05
C LEU A 623 -6.94 13.11 60.99
N GLU A 624 -7.68 12.81 62.07
CA GLU A 624 -7.39 11.65 62.94
C GLU A 624 -7.38 10.32 62.16
N LYS A 625 -8.32 10.14 61.20
CA LYS A 625 -8.35 8.96 60.32
C LYS A 625 -7.19 8.98 59.32
N VAL A 626 -6.80 10.14 58.80
CA VAL A 626 -5.66 10.29 57.87
C VAL A 626 -4.34 10.00 58.58
N TYR A 627 -4.09 10.57 59.75
CA TYR A 627 -2.92 10.30 60.58
C TYR A 627 -2.85 8.80 60.92
N LYS A 628 -3.97 8.19 61.33
CA LYS A 628 -4.06 6.74 61.58
C LYS A 628 -3.87 5.88 60.33
N ALA A 629 -4.28 6.34 59.14
CA ALA A 629 -4.01 5.66 57.86
C ALA A 629 -2.54 5.77 57.44
N LEU A 630 -1.89 6.90 57.74
CA LEU A 630 -0.45 7.15 57.59
C LEU A 630 0.39 6.50 58.71
N GLY A 631 -0.23 5.90 59.73
CA GLY A 631 0.50 5.29 60.87
C GLY A 631 1.22 6.31 61.76
N VAL A 632 0.78 7.57 61.77
CA VAL A 632 1.23 8.65 62.65
C VAL A 632 0.31 8.68 63.88
N ASP A 633 0.83 9.07 65.06
CA ASP A 633 -0.01 9.24 66.26
C ASP A 633 -1.08 10.30 66.01
N SER A 634 -2.36 9.91 66.08
CA SER A 634 -3.50 10.81 65.85
C SER A 634 -3.58 11.94 66.88
N LYS A 635 -2.91 11.83 68.03
CA LYS A 635 -2.80 12.95 68.99
C LYS A 635 -2.05 14.16 68.40
N LYS A 636 -1.16 13.96 67.41
CA LYS A 636 -0.46 15.06 66.74
C LYS A 636 -1.39 15.98 65.93
N VAL A 637 -2.58 15.52 65.53
CA VAL A 637 -3.55 16.36 64.80
C VAL A 637 -3.79 17.69 65.51
N PHE A 638 -3.96 17.67 66.84
CA PHE A 638 -4.22 18.87 67.63
C PHE A 638 -2.98 19.79 67.75
N SER A 639 -1.77 19.23 67.91
CA SER A 639 -0.55 20.05 67.93
C SER A 639 -0.29 20.70 66.58
N ASP A 640 -0.54 19.97 65.50
CA ASP A 640 -0.14 20.35 64.16
C ASP A 640 -1.12 21.37 63.57
N VAL A 641 -2.44 21.21 63.80
CA VAL A 641 -3.44 22.23 63.48
C VAL A 641 -3.22 23.51 64.29
N HIS A 642 -2.99 23.42 65.61
CA HIS A 642 -2.71 24.61 66.43
C HIS A 642 -1.40 25.31 66.05
N ALA A 643 -0.36 24.57 65.65
CA ALA A 643 0.88 25.17 65.17
C ALA A 643 0.62 26.02 63.91
N VAL A 644 -0.10 25.49 62.93
CA VAL A 644 -0.46 26.23 61.70
C VAL A 644 -1.35 27.43 62.02
N ALA A 645 -2.35 27.28 62.90
CA ALA A 645 -3.21 28.37 63.35
C ALA A 645 -2.43 29.53 63.99
N ALA A 646 -1.34 29.21 64.70
CA ALA A 646 -0.41 30.17 65.29
C ALA A 646 0.67 30.69 64.31
N GLY A 647 0.59 30.34 63.01
CA GLY A 647 1.59 30.75 62.00
C GLY A 647 2.95 30.04 62.13
N THR A 648 3.02 28.94 62.89
CA THR A 648 4.24 28.15 63.14
C THR A 648 4.19 26.81 62.41
N LYS A 649 5.37 26.25 62.07
CA LYS A 649 5.42 24.89 61.48
C LYS A 649 5.08 23.84 62.54
N PRO A 650 4.29 22.80 62.22
CA PRO A 650 4.32 21.55 62.97
C PRO A 650 5.74 20.96 62.96
N THR A 651 6.33 20.78 64.12
CA THR A 651 7.70 20.24 64.27
C THR A 651 7.68 18.90 65.00
N ALA A 652 8.26 17.87 64.39
CA ALA A 652 8.53 16.61 65.07
C ALA A 652 9.60 16.81 66.18
N ALA A 653 9.19 16.62 67.43
CA ALA A 653 10.00 16.59 68.67
C ALA A 653 10.74 17.89 69.07
N ALA A 654 10.33 18.44 70.22
CA ALA A 654 10.75 19.72 70.80
C ALA A 654 12.17 19.78 71.41
N VAL A 655 12.74 21.00 71.51
CA VAL A 655 13.52 21.49 72.68
C VAL A 655 13.37 23.03 72.86
N ALA A 656 12.99 23.44 74.08
CA ALA A 656 13.20 24.75 74.77
C ALA A 656 12.72 26.12 74.18
N LYS A 657 12.51 27.09 75.09
CA LYS A 657 12.12 28.51 74.88
C LYS A 657 13.30 29.40 74.46
N VAL A 658 13.02 30.48 73.69
CA VAL A 658 13.42 31.89 73.95
C VAL A 658 12.27 32.81 73.44
N GLU A 659 12.25 34.09 73.84
CA GLU A 659 11.16 35.07 73.71
C GLU A 659 11.12 35.87 72.38
N GLU A 660 10.23 36.87 72.32
CA GLU A 660 9.77 37.60 71.13
C GLU A 660 10.80 38.52 70.44
N SER A 661 10.67 38.71 69.12
CA SER A 661 10.87 40.01 68.47
C SER A 661 10.29 40.03 67.04
N GLY A 662 9.93 41.23 66.55
CA GLY A 662 8.98 41.43 65.45
C GLY A 662 9.35 40.78 64.10
N PHE A 663 8.35 40.14 63.48
CA PHE A 663 8.50 39.43 62.21
C PHE A 663 8.30 40.34 60.98
N LYS A 664 9.29 40.39 60.09
CA LYS A 664 9.10 40.74 58.67
C LYS A 664 9.20 39.46 57.83
N LEU A 665 8.36 39.35 56.80
CA LEU A 665 8.39 38.24 55.85
C LEU A 665 9.70 38.27 55.05
N ASP A 666 10.52 37.23 55.24
CA ASP A 666 11.76 37.00 54.49
C ASP A 666 11.51 35.99 53.36
N PRO A 667 11.66 36.38 52.08
CA PRO A 667 11.44 35.47 50.94
C PRO A 667 12.40 34.27 50.91
N ALA A 668 13.56 34.32 51.58
CA ALA A 668 14.48 33.18 51.65
C ALA A 668 13.85 31.97 52.37
N ARG A 669 12.92 32.20 53.31
CA ARG A 669 12.20 31.12 54.01
C ARG A 669 11.18 30.39 53.13
N ILE A 670 10.68 31.02 52.06
CA ILE A 670 9.77 30.38 51.09
C ILE A 670 10.56 29.45 50.16
N ALA A 671 11.76 29.85 49.72
CA ALA A 671 12.66 28.99 48.95
C ALA A 671 13.11 27.74 49.75
N ALA A 672 13.32 27.88 51.07
CA ALA A 672 13.63 26.75 51.94
C ALA A 672 12.49 25.71 52.01
N LEU A 673 11.23 26.16 52.01
CA LEU A 673 10.05 25.27 51.99
C LEU A 673 9.98 24.41 50.73
N GLN A 674 10.25 24.99 49.55
CA GLN A 674 10.27 24.23 48.29
C GLN A 674 11.36 23.14 48.30
N LYS A 675 12.52 23.44 48.86
CA LYS A 675 13.68 22.51 48.91
C LYS A 675 13.47 21.28 49.79
N ASP A 676 12.61 21.36 50.80
CA ASP A 676 12.21 20.18 51.59
C ASP A 676 11.12 19.36 50.89
N THR A 677 10.22 19.98 50.10
CA THR A 677 9.32 19.26 49.18
C THR A 677 10.10 18.50 48.11
N GLU A 678 11.18 19.06 47.58
CA GLU A 678 12.09 18.39 46.64
C GLU A 678 12.75 17.14 47.25
N LYS A 679 13.21 17.19 48.51
CA LYS A 679 13.77 16.02 49.20
C LYS A 679 12.76 14.89 49.36
N VAL A 680 11.55 15.19 49.81
CA VAL A 680 10.47 14.21 49.96
C VAL A 680 10.12 13.60 48.60
N SER A 681 10.10 14.43 47.55
CA SER A 681 9.84 13.99 46.17
C SER A 681 10.95 13.10 45.59
N ALA A 682 12.21 13.34 45.94
CA ALA A 682 13.35 12.52 45.53
C ALA A 682 13.36 11.16 46.25
N LEU A 683 13.05 11.12 47.55
CA LEU A 683 12.91 9.87 48.30
C LEU A 683 11.72 9.03 47.79
N LEU A 684 10.62 9.68 47.39
CA LEU A 684 9.47 9.02 46.78
C LEU A 684 9.73 8.49 45.35
N ALA A 685 10.72 9.03 44.63
CA ALA A 685 11.05 8.55 43.27
C ALA A 685 11.61 7.12 43.29
N ASN A 686 12.50 6.82 44.22
CA ASN A 686 13.21 5.54 44.30
C ASN A 686 12.33 4.35 44.73
N ILE A 687 11.10 4.60 45.20
CA ILE A 687 10.15 3.55 45.66
C ILE A 687 9.30 3.01 44.49
N PHE A 688 9.28 3.70 43.34
CA PHE A 688 8.51 3.29 42.16
C PHE A 688 9.38 2.68 41.03
N THR A 689 10.64 2.37 41.31
CA THR A 689 11.58 1.74 40.36
C THR A 689 11.75 0.23 40.54
N ASP A 690 11.27 -0.35 41.63
CA ASP A 690 11.43 -1.78 41.92
C ASP A 690 10.37 -2.62 41.19
N THR A 691 10.70 -3.06 39.97
CA THR A 691 10.01 -4.17 39.29
C THR A 691 10.48 -5.50 39.86
N ASP A 692 9.92 -5.91 41.00
CA ASP A 692 10.00 -7.29 41.46
C ASP A 692 9.13 -8.18 40.55
N GLU A 693 9.78 -8.97 39.69
CA GLU A 693 9.15 -10.10 38.99
C GLU A 693 9.13 -11.33 39.90
N PRO A 694 7.96 -11.81 40.38
CA PRO A 694 7.89 -13.11 41.04
C PRO A 694 7.92 -14.22 39.98
N ALA A 695 9.10 -14.79 39.74
CA ALA A 695 9.26 -15.93 38.85
C ALA A 695 8.48 -17.16 39.35
N VAL A 696 7.36 -17.48 38.69
CA VAL A 696 6.59 -18.71 38.92
C VAL A 696 6.23 -19.35 37.58
N ALA A 697 6.79 -20.52 37.29
CA ALA A 697 6.59 -21.23 36.03
C ALA A 697 5.45 -22.25 36.12
N VAL A 698 4.56 -22.25 35.11
CA VAL A 698 3.75 -23.40 34.67
C VAL A 698 3.65 -23.38 33.14
N ALA A 699 3.51 -24.58 32.55
CA ALA A 699 3.32 -24.89 31.13
C ALA A 699 2.17 -24.10 30.44
N GLU A 700 2.02 -24.10 29.11
CA GLU A 700 2.56 -24.98 28.06
C GLU A 700 2.60 -24.20 26.72
N PRO A 701 3.51 -24.49 25.76
CA PRO A 701 3.54 -23.75 24.49
C PRO A 701 2.34 -24.10 23.61
N VAL A 702 1.48 -23.10 23.36
CA VAL A 702 0.53 -23.17 22.25
C VAL A 702 1.26 -22.70 21.00
N GLU A 703 1.56 -23.65 20.11
CA GLU A 703 2.13 -23.38 18.79
C GLU A 703 1.12 -22.63 17.91
N ALA A 704 1.08 -21.30 18.06
CA ALA A 704 0.51 -20.42 17.07
C ALA A 704 1.56 -20.22 15.98
N GLU A 705 1.46 -21.03 14.91
CA GLU A 705 2.28 -20.95 13.70
C GLU A 705 2.29 -19.51 13.17
N THR A 706 3.32 -18.78 13.57
CA THR A 706 3.62 -17.46 13.07
C THR A 706 4.69 -17.69 12.04
N GLU A 707 4.27 -17.84 10.78
CA GLU A 707 5.13 -17.70 9.62
C GLU A 707 5.62 -16.24 9.56
N ALA A 708 6.56 -15.94 10.46
CA ALA A 708 7.60 -14.98 10.21
C ALA A 708 8.51 -15.61 9.15
N GLU A 709 8.01 -15.64 7.92
CA GLU A 709 8.83 -15.76 6.73
C GLU A 709 10.07 -14.88 6.94
N PRO A 710 11.28 -15.43 6.77
CA PRO A 710 12.46 -14.59 6.67
C PRO A 710 12.17 -13.53 5.61
N SER A 711 12.52 -12.28 5.86
CA SER A 711 12.59 -11.33 4.75
C SER A 711 13.76 -11.79 3.88
N GLU A 712 13.47 -12.62 2.88
CA GLU A 712 14.36 -12.80 1.74
C GLU A 712 14.76 -11.41 1.28
N ALA A 713 16.07 -11.12 1.31
CA ALA A 713 16.58 -9.87 0.81
C ALA A 713 16.20 -9.82 -0.67
N SER A 714 15.30 -8.89 -1.03
CA SER A 714 14.40 -9.02 -2.18
C SER A 714 15.09 -9.56 -3.41
N ALA A 715 14.84 -10.85 -3.72
CA ALA A 715 15.32 -11.47 -4.94
C ALA A 715 14.83 -10.63 -6.12
N GLY A 716 15.75 -10.09 -6.90
CA GLY A 716 15.42 -9.23 -8.02
C GLY A 716 14.81 -10.01 -9.18
N LEU A 717 14.73 -9.36 -10.33
CA LEU A 717 14.42 -10.09 -11.56
C LEU A 717 15.55 -11.12 -11.76
N LEU A 718 15.21 -12.40 -11.93
CA LEU A 718 16.18 -13.51 -12.03
C LEU A 718 17.10 -13.65 -10.78
N GLY A 719 16.70 -13.13 -9.62
CA GLY A 719 17.52 -13.15 -8.40
C GLY A 719 18.65 -12.10 -8.36
N LEU A 720 18.77 -11.26 -9.38
CA LEU A 720 19.78 -10.21 -9.50
C LEU A 720 19.68 -9.13 -8.41
N ASP A 721 20.76 -8.35 -8.22
CA ASP A 721 20.74 -7.17 -7.34
C ASP A 721 19.89 -6.00 -7.88
N GLU A 722 19.78 -4.92 -7.08
CA GLU A 722 18.98 -3.72 -7.37
C GLU A 722 19.38 -3.01 -8.69
N ALA A 723 20.67 -2.99 -9.03
CA ALA A 723 21.20 -2.31 -10.21
C ALA A 723 21.06 -3.18 -11.47
N HIS A 724 21.48 -4.46 -11.39
CA HIS A 724 21.32 -5.41 -12.50
C HIS A 724 19.83 -5.69 -12.82
N THR A 725 18.96 -5.75 -11.80
CA THR A 725 17.50 -5.79 -11.99
C THR A 725 16.97 -4.54 -12.71
N SER A 726 17.49 -3.36 -12.39
CA SER A 726 17.06 -2.10 -13.02
C SER A 726 17.52 -2.02 -14.47
N LEU A 727 18.76 -2.44 -14.77
CA LEU A 727 19.26 -2.60 -16.14
C LEU A 727 18.42 -3.61 -16.93
N ALA A 728 18.16 -4.79 -16.38
CA ALA A 728 17.38 -5.83 -17.04
C ALA A 728 15.94 -5.37 -17.36
N ARG A 729 15.23 -4.76 -16.38
CA ARG A 729 13.89 -4.19 -16.60
C ARG A 729 13.90 -3.08 -17.65
N MET A 730 14.89 -2.18 -17.61
CA MET A 730 15.02 -1.12 -18.60
C MET A 730 15.23 -1.73 -19.99
N MET A 731 16.18 -2.66 -20.15
CA MET A 731 16.45 -3.30 -21.45
C MET A 731 15.22 -4.03 -22.01
N LEU A 732 14.48 -4.77 -21.18
CA LEU A 732 13.28 -5.50 -21.58
C LEU A 732 12.21 -4.65 -22.27
N SER A 733 12.16 -3.34 -22.01
CA SER A 733 11.20 -2.40 -22.63
C SER A 733 11.32 -2.32 -24.16
N ARG A 734 12.51 -2.55 -24.74
CA ARG A 734 12.74 -2.42 -26.20
C ARG A 734 13.39 -3.69 -26.77
N PRO A 735 12.98 -4.15 -27.96
CA PRO A 735 13.54 -5.37 -28.56
C PRO A 735 14.98 -5.19 -29.06
N GLU A 736 15.39 -3.94 -29.28
CA GLU A 736 16.70 -3.55 -29.82
C GLU A 736 17.22 -2.31 -29.07
N TRP A 737 18.50 -2.32 -28.77
CA TRP A 737 19.23 -1.21 -28.14
C TRP A 737 20.52 -0.92 -28.90
N SER A 738 20.85 0.35 -29.10
CA SER A 738 22.21 0.71 -29.52
C SER A 738 23.17 0.62 -28.33
N ARG A 739 24.42 0.22 -28.59
CA ARG A 739 25.45 0.11 -27.54
C ARG A 739 25.72 1.46 -26.85
N ALA A 740 25.53 2.57 -27.57
CA ALA A 740 25.61 3.91 -26.99
C ALA A 740 24.52 4.18 -25.93
N GLU A 741 23.26 3.83 -26.21
CA GLU A 741 22.18 3.96 -25.22
C GLU A 741 22.41 3.10 -23.97
N LEU A 742 22.96 1.90 -24.15
CA LEU A 742 23.28 1.00 -23.04
C LEU A 742 24.44 1.50 -22.17
N LEU A 743 25.41 2.20 -22.77
CA LEU A 743 26.49 2.84 -22.01
C LEU A 743 25.97 3.99 -21.14
N ASP A 744 24.94 4.73 -21.59
CA ASP A 744 24.28 5.75 -20.76
C ASP A 744 23.49 5.11 -19.60
N VAL A 745 22.72 4.04 -19.85
CA VAL A 745 21.98 3.31 -18.79
C VAL A 745 22.93 2.67 -17.78
N ALA A 746 24.02 2.03 -18.23
CA ALA A 746 25.01 1.43 -17.34
C ALA A 746 25.74 2.49 -16.51
N ALA A 747 26.08 3.65 -17.10
CA ALA A 747 26.70 4.75 -16.39
C ALA A 747 25.76 5.45 -15.38
N ASP A 748 24.45 5.48 -15.64
CA ASP A 748 23.45 5.96 -14.68
C ASP A 748 23.23 5.00 -13.49
N LEU A 749 23.73 3.76 -13.59
CA LEU A 749 23.67 2.69 -12.58
C LEU A 749 25.04 2.38 -11.92
N ASP A 750 26.10 3.13 -12.25
CA ASP A 750 27.49 2.84 -11.87
C ASP A 750 28.00 1.43 -12.28
N LEU A 751 27.42 0.84 -13.34
CA LEU A 751 27.76 -0.50 -13.86
C LEU A 751 28.75 -0.46 -15.05
N MET A 752 29.58 -1.49 -15.17
CA MET A 752 30.35 -1.77 -16.38
C MET A 752 29.51 -2.61 -17.36
N LEU A 753 29.13 -2.03 -18.50
CA LEU A 753 28.14 -2.61 -19.42
C LEU A 753 28.38 -4.09 -19.76
N ASP A 754 29.56 -4.44 -20.26
CA ASP A 754 29.81 -5.79 -20.79
C ASP A 754 29.69 -6.87 -19.71
N GLY A 755 30.26 -6.64 -18.52
CA GLY A 755 30.13 -7.55 -17.38
C GLY A 755 28.70 -7.61 -16.82
N ALA A 756 27.95 -6.51 -16.88
CA ALA A 756 26.55 -6.49 -16.48
C ALA A 756 25.66 -7.27 -17.45
N LEU A 757 25.92 -7.20 -18.77
CA LEU A 757 25.25 -8.02 -19.78
C LEU A 757 25.58 -9.51 -19.61
N GLU A 758 26.85 -9.85 -19.36
CA GLU A 758 27.30 -11.21 -19.09
C GLU A 758 26.61 -11.80 -17.86
N HIS A 759 26.59 -11.07 -16.73
CA HIS A 759 25.97 -11.52 -15.49
C HIS A 759 24.44 -11.66 -15.57
N ILE A 760 23.75 -10.74 -16.27
CA ILE A 760 22.29 -10.88 -16.51
C ILE A 760 21.99 -12.09 -17.42
N ASN A 761 22.84 -12.35 -18.43
CA ASN A 761 22.72 -13.54 -19.25
C ASN A 761 22.98 -14.84 -18.47
N GLU A 762 23.97 -14.85 -17.58
CA GLU A 762 24.26 -15.98 -16.68
C GLU A 762 23.03 -16.33 -15.82
N ALA A 763 22.44 -15.34 -15.14
CA ALA A 763 21.22 -15.52 -14.36
C ALA A 763 20.00 -15.94 -15.21
N ALA A 764 19.91 -15.47 -16.47
CA ALA A 764 18.87 -15.91 -17.41
C ALA A 764 19.06 -17.37 -17.87
N PHE A 765 20.30 -17.82 -18.06
CA PHE A 765 20.61 -19.23 -18.33
C PHE A 765 20.28 -20.11 -17.12
N GLU A 766 20.67 -19.73 -15.89
CA GLU A 766 20.35 -20.49 -14.68
C GLU A 766 18.84 -20.65 -14.44
N ALA A 767 18.05 -19.59 -14.71
CA ALA A 767 16.60 -19.61 -14.50
C ALA A 767 15.79 -20.24 -15.65
N HIS A 768 16.23 -20.08 -16.90
CA HIS A 768 15.39 -20.29 -18.09
C HIS A 768 16.08 -21.03 -19.27
N ASP A 769 17.35 -21.45 -19.10
CA ASP A 769 18.19 -22.18 -20.08
C ASP A 769 18.40 -21.41 -21.41
N MET A 770 18.35 -20.07 -21.38
CA MET A 770 18.45 -19.20 -22.54
C MET A 770 19.07 -17.83 -22.19
N ALA A 771 19.83 -17.24 -23.11
CA ALA A 771 20.30 -15.85 -22.99
C ALA A 771 19.14 -14.84 -23.09
N LEU A 772 19.25 -13.75 -22.34
CA LEU A 772 18.33 -12.60 -22.41
C LEU A 772 18.74 -11.59 -23.48
N PHE A 773 20.04 -11.46 -23.74
CA PHE A 773 20.62 -10.49 -24.66
C PHE A 773 21.60 -11.14 -25.63
N GLU A 774 21.50 -10.80 -26.91
CA GLU A 774 22.40 -11.25 -27.97
C GLU A 774 22.85 -10.06 -28.86
N GLY A 775 24.03 -10.16 -29.47
CA GLY A 775 24.60 -9.11 -30.35
C GLY A 775 25.49 -8.10 -29.61
N GLU A 776 26.18 -7.25 -30.38
CA GLU A 776 27.12 -6.22 -29.87
C GLU A 776 26.61 -4.79 -30.12
N ASP A 777 26.20 -4.47 -31.35
CA ASP A 777 25.48 -3.25 -31.72
C ASP A 777 24.67 -3.47 -33.02
N PRO A 778 23.33 -3.44 -33.00
CA PRO A 778 22.48 -3.35 -31.81
C PRO A 778 22.57 -4.61 -30.94
N VAL A 779 22.30 -4.45 -29.65
CA VAL A 779 21.98 -5.56 -28.74
C VAL A 779 20.50 -5.86 -28.86
N THR A 780 20.18 -7.12 -29.14
CA THR A 780 18.81 -7.66 -29.28
C THR A 780 18.37 -8.34 -28.00
N VAL A 781 17.09 -8.17 -27.63
CA VAL A 781 16.50 -8.75 -26.41
C VAL A 781 15.63 -9.95 -26.77
N ASN A 782 15.90 -11.09 -26.14
CA ASN A 782 15.17 -12.34 -26.36
C ASN A 782 13.75 -12.26 -25.79
N THR A 783 12.76 -12.11 -26.66
CA THR A 783 11.36 -11.96 -26.26
C THR A 783 10.72 -13.25 -25.73
N GLU A 784 11.33 -14.43 -25.94
CA GLU A 784 10.80 -15.68 -25.38
C GLU A 784 10.97 -15.77 -23.85
N ILE A 785 11.83 -14.94 -23.26
CA ILE A 785 11.97 -14.85 -21.79
C ILE A 785 10.91 -13.92 -21.18
N LEU A 786 10.45 -12.88 -21.90
CA LEU A 786 9.33 -12.04 -21.43
C LEU A 786 8.08 -12.88 -21.14
N ASP A 787 7.71 -13.75 -22.09
CA ASP A 787 6.55 -14.65 -21.95
C ASP A 787 6.77 -15.76 -20.89
N LYS A 788 7.99 -15.98 -20.39
CA LYS A 788 8.33 -16.87 -19.25
C LYS A 788 8.37 -16.12 -17.90
N VAL A 789 8.67 -14.82 -17.90
CA VAL A 789 8.78 -13.95 -16.71
C VAL A 789 7.42 -13.33 -16.32
N GLU A 790 6.48 -13.23 -17.25
CA GLU A 790 5.09 -12.78 -17.00
C GLU A 790 4.09 -13.91 -16.63
N ALA A 791 4.56 -15.16 -16.49
CA ALA A 791 3.75 -16.38 -16.35
C ALA A 791 3.71 -16.96 -14.93
#